data_AF-A0A2V9MDV4-F1
#
_entry.id   AF-A0A2V9MDV4-F1
#
_cell.length_a   1.000
_cell.length_b   1.000
_cell.length_c   1.000
_cell.angle_alpha   90.00
_cell.angle_beta   90.00
_cell.angle_gamma   90.00
#
_symmetry.space_group_name_H-M   'P 1'
#
loop_
_entity.id
_entity.type
_entity.pdbx_description
1 polymer ?
#
loop_
_entity_poly.entity_id
_entity_poly.type
_entity_poly.pdbx_seq_one_letter_code
_entity_poly.pdbx_strand_id
1 'polypeptide(L)'
;MNKQLKILIKKIKEGKLSHEEALKQMKAFKTRNHQKFTPPSNARNQDNIVSEVYVYDEPFLRDHTVNGEQVLIGGTHGSLALNAFFKIFPEEKSVHLHRLNFVKPIEVKKDQQVEVLVEPVRKGSSIDFQVVYRYASSEVWTQTATGSLQKTNVKNEKIDVESIKKSLNQFPNLSEIYTNPIIELGESFKTITHLYVGKDQVLARVVLSQTSREEDHDYVLPPLITNSAFIAAAPLLGPSNMKNGFLPFGIKDIYFQKTTGLEDCWLLVKLVKNSGEMILFDVDVIDAESQVVVHYSGCSVKRFRSTVEPEHQRQEISVPHDAGTIEDTTKFSRKIQKYLANKLSEIVPDRSEVSNLEVNLMDLGLESSQLVALASEIAKETDIELYPTLFFEYPNIKELTKFLSEEHVDPFVKLLGMDSKQARISGAIDQTVENILPKARQEVLPSRQAVVQTPIISFTSPIRDDIAVIGMSGRFAEASNLDQFWNNLRDKKDLMKEIPIDHWDYRPWYDENPEAKNKTYCKWGSFIDDVDKFDAGFFNISPREADWMDPQLRLLLQSIYATGEDAGYINQLRGTNTGVFVGVCFHDYEDKMAELGLPVDPYMGTGNANTVVANRVSFVFDFTGPSMAVDTACSSSLFALHSACQALRNKECDMAFVGGVNLLLSSMHYRYFCSIGALSRTGRCHTFDQAADGYVP
;
A
#
# COMPACT_ATOMS: atom_id res chain seq x y z
N MET A 1 18.15 30.67 -12.61
CA MET A 1 18.94 31.76 -13.27
C MET A 1 19.44 32.89 -12.32
N ASN A 2 18.68 33.33 -11.31
CA ASN A 2 19.03 34.53 -10.50
C ASN A 2 20.05 34.31 -9.35
N LYS A 3 20.24 33.06 -8.88
CA LYS A 3 21.10 32.72 -7.71
C LYS A 3 22.59 32.63 -8.08
N GLN A 4 22.93 31.96 -9.19
CA GLN A 4 24.32 31.85 -9.67
C GLN A 4 24.90 33.18 -10.19
N LEU A 5 24.08 34.05 -10.77
CA LEU A 5 24.51 35.40 -11.18
C LEU A 5 24.93 36.24 -9.97
N LYS A 6 24.21 36.12 -8.84
CA LYS A 6 24.58 36.77 -7.58
C LYS A 6 25.89 36.24 -7.02
N ILE A 7 26.18 34.94 -7.17
CA ILE A 7 27.44 34.31 -6.73
C ILE A 7 28.61 34.82 -7.58
N LEU A 8 28.46 34.90 -8.91
CA LEU A 8 29.47 35.46 -9.81
C LEU A 8 29.75 36.93 -9.51
N ILE A 9 28.71 37.75 -9.33
CA ILE A 9 28.85 39.17 -8.96
C ILE A 9 29.55 39.32 -7.61
N LYS A 10 29.25 38.46 -6.63
CA LYS A 10 29.92 38.45 -5.32
C LYS A 10 31.41 38.12 -5.46
N LYS A 11 31.77 37.10 -6.25
CA LYS A 11 33.18 36.69 -6.49
C LYS A 11 33.99 37.77 -7.23
N ILE A 12 33.36 38.50 -8.15
CA ILE A 12 33.97 39.65 -8.83
C ILE A 12 34.21 40.81 -7.85
N LYS A 13 33.22 41.13 -7.00
CA LYS A 13 33.34 42.17 -5.97
C LYS A 13 34.40 41.86 -4.91
N GLU A 14 34.62 40.58 -4.62
CA GLU A 14 35.65 40.12 -3.68
C GLU A 14 37.05 40.00 -4.31
N GLY A 15 37.22 40.34 -5.60
CA GLY A 15 38.51 40.25 -6.30
C GLY A 15 39.01 38.81 -6.53
N LYS A 16 38.17 37.81 -6.26
CA LYS A 16 38.51 36.38 -6.38
C LYS A 16 38.34 35.83 -7.81
N LEU A 17 37.85 36.64 -8.74
CA LEU A 17 37.63 36.26 -10.13
C LEU A 17 37.86 37.46 -11.05
N SER A 18 38.66 37.29 -12.11
CA SER A 18 38.84 38.34 -13.11
C SER A 18 37.59 38.49 -13.99
N HIS A 19 37.39 39.68 -14.58
CA HIS A 19 36.27 39.92 -15.50
C HIS A 19 36.29 38.97 -16.71
N GLU A 20 37.47 38.60 -17.17
CA GLU A 20 37.65 37.73 -18.34
C GLU A 20 37.29 36.27 -18.02
N GLU A 21 37.65 35.78 -16.82
CA GLU A 21 37.25 34.46 -16.33
C GLU A 21 35.75 34.41 -15.99
N ALA A 22 35.17 35.49 -15.48
CA ALA A 22 33.73 35.60 -15.28
C ALA A 22 32.98 35.49 -16.62
N LEU A 23 33.45 36.17 -17.67
CA LEU A 23 32.88 36.08 -19.02
C LEU A 23 33.04 34.68 -19.61
N LYS A 24 34.17 34.00 -19.36
CA LYS A 24 34.41 32.63 -19.81
C LYS A 24 33.49 31.63 -19.11
N GLN A 25 33.29 31.76 -17.80
CA GLN A 25 32.35 30.96 -17.03
C GLN A 25 30.89 31.24 -17.43
N MET A 26 30.55 32.50 -17.71
CA MET A 26 29.21 32.88 -18.17
C MET A 26 28.92 32.40 -19.60
N LYS A 27 29.94 32.39 -20.47
CA LYS A 27 29.87 31.75 -21.79
C LYS A 27 29.75 30.24 -21.68
N ALA A 28 30.57 29.57 -20.87
CA ALA A 28 30.47 28.12 -20.64
C ALA A 28 29.09 27.73 -20.05
N PHE A 29 28.52 28.56 -19.18
CA PHE A 29 27.18 28.40 -18.64
C PHE A 29 26.09 28.62 -19.70
N LYS A 30 26.22 29.64 -20.56
CA LYS A 30 25.33 29.83 -21.71
C LYS A 30 25.43 28.68 -22.71
N THR A 31 26.62 28.15 -22.98
CA THR A 31 26.83 27.02 -23.88
C THR A 31 26.26 25.73 -23.30
N ARG A 32 26.42 25.47 -21.99
CA ARG A 32 25.71 24.37 -21.28
C ARG A 32 24.18 24.52 -21.35
N ASN A 33 23.66 25.75 -21.27
CA ASN A 33 22.22 26.01 -21.43
C ASN A 33 21.73 26.01 -22.88
N HIS A 34 22.62 26.18 -23.88
CA HIS A 34 22.27 26.11 -25.31
C HIS A 34 22.47 24.71 -25.91
N GLN A 35 23.20 23.82 -25.22
CA GLN A 35 23.24 22.38 -25.50
C GLN A 35 22.20 21.57 -24.71
N LYS A 36 21.42 22.23 -23.83
CA LYS A 36 20.17 21.63 -23.34
C LYS A 36 19.21 21.56 -24.52
N PHE A 37 18.82 20.33 -24.85
CA PHE A 37 17.62 20.03 -25.62
C PHE A 37 16.51 21.00 -25.23
N THR A 38 15.78 21.48 -26.22
CA THR A 38 14.62 22.36 -26.08
C THR A 38 13.85 22.02 -24.80
N PRO A 39 13.62 22.95 -23.87
CA PRO A 39 12.93 22.62 -22.63
C PRO A 39 11.57 22.02 -23.02
N PRO A 40 11.25 20.77 -22.62
CA PRO A 40 9.89 20.30 -22.76
C PRO A 40 9.01 21.24 -21.94
N SER A 41 7.78 21.45 -22.40
CA SER A 41 6.81 22.34 -21.77
C SER A 41 6.84 22.19 -20.26
N ASN A 42 7.08 23.27 -19.51
CA ASN A 42 6.80 23.31 -18.07
C ASN A 42 5.29 23.12 -17.89
N ALA A 43 4.84 21.87 -17.95
CA ALA A 43 3.46 21.50 -17.78
C ALA A 43 3.07 21.91 -16.36
N ARG A 44 2.06 22.77 -16.29
CA ARG A 44 1.47 23.18 -15.02
C ARG A 44 0.25 22.32 -14.80
N ASN A 45 0.14 21.73 -13.62
CA ASN A 45 -1.14 21.19 -13.21
C ASN A 45 -2.12 22.33 -12.87
N GLN A 46 -3.36 21.98 -12.54
CA GLN A 46 -4.43 22.94 -12.24
C GLN A 46 -4.10 23.89 -11.08
N ASP A 47 -3.18 23.49 -10.19
CA ASP A 47 -2.70 24.27 -9.05
C ASP A 47 -1.37 25.02 -9.34
N ASN A 48 -1.00 25.20 -10.62
CA ASN A 48 0.23 25.86 -11.06
C ASN A 48 1.55 25.22 -10.57
N ILE A 49 1.51 23.96 -10.15
CA ILE A 49 2.72 23.21 -9.80
C ILE A 49 3.40 22.80 -11.10
N VAL A 50 4.70 23.09 -11.18
CA VAL A 50 5.57 22.79 -12.31
C VAL A 50 6.25 21.45 -12.05
N SER A 51 6.35 20.62 -13.08
CA SER A 51 7.12 19.37 -13.06
C SER A 51 8.61 19.67 -12.83
N GLU A 52 9.26 18.89 -11.98
CA GLU A 52 10.71 18.89 -11.81
C GLU A 52 11.34 17.93 -12.83
N VAL A 53 12.52 18.27 -13.36
CA VAL A 53 13.20 17.47 -14.38
C VAL A 53 14.53 16.97 -13.85
N TYR A 54 14.68 15.66 -13.78
CA TYR A 54 15.90 14.99 -13.35
C TYR A 54 16.62 14.44 -14.58
N VAL A 55 17.92 14.71 -14.68
CA VAL A 55 18.72 14.34 -15.85
C VAL A 55 19.74 13.29 -15.45
N TYR A 56 19.95 12.30 -16.32
CA TYR A 56 21.00 11.30 -16.14
C TYR A 56 22.34 11.94 -15.79
N ASP A 57 23.09 11.33 -14.87
CA ASP A 57 24.41 11.75 -14.38
C ASP A 57 24.43 13.07 -13.57
N GLU A 58 23.28 13.63 -13.22
CA GLU A 58 23.23 14.67 -12.19
C GLU A 58 23.64 14.11 -10.82
N PRO A 59 24.17 14.93 -9.89
CA PRO A 59 24.80 14.44 -8.66
C PRO A 59 23.98 13.42 -7.86
N PHE A 60 22.65 13.60 -7.80
CA PHE A 60 21.73 12.72 -7.06
C PHE A 60 21.48 11.37 -7.71
N LEU A 61 21.37 11.33 -9.05
CA LEU A 61 21.16 10.10 -9.80
C LEU A 61 22.46 9.33 -9.99
N ARG A 62 23.57 10.04 -10.25
CA ARG A 62 24.89 9.43 -10.44
C ARG A 62 25.36 8.65 -9.23
N ASP A 63 25.13 9.20 -8.04
CA ASP A 63 25.65 8.66 -6.80
C ASP A 63 24.62 7.76 -6.08
N HIS A 64 23.50 7.39 -6.73
CA HIS A 64 22.56 6.41 -6.22
C HIS A 64 22.18 5.41 -7.31
N THR A 65 22.79 4.22 -7.23
CA THR A 65 22.48 3.13 -8.14
C THR A 65 21.86 1.95 -7.42
N VAL A 66 20.97 1.24 -8.10
CA VAL A 66 20.34 0.00 -7.62
C VAL A 66 20.57 -1.05 -8.71
N ASN A 67 21.29 -2.13 -8.39
CA ASN A 67 21.73 -3.13 -9.38
C ASN A 67 22.49 -2.52 -10.58
N GLY A 68 23.24 -1.44 -10.36
CA GLY A 68 24.03 -0.75 -11.38
C GLY A 68 23.29 0.28 -12.24
N GLU A 69 21.97 0.45 -12.06
CA GLU A 69 21.17 1.46 -12.76
C GLU A 69 20.96 2.70 -11.86
N GLN A 70 21.00 3.91 -12.45
CA GLN A 70 20.74 5.15 -11.69
C GLN A 70 19.24 5.27 -11.37
N VAL A 71 18.91 5.34 -10.08
CA VAL A 71 17.51 5.36 -9.61
C VAL A 71 17.26 6.61 -8.77
N LEU A 72 16.15 7.29 -9.01
CA LEU A 72 15.75 8.42 -8.17
C LEU A 72 15.31 7.91 -6.78
N ILE A 73 15.87 8.50 -5.73
CA ILE A 73 15.58 8.07 -4.36
C ILE A 73 14.12 8.30 -3.97
N GLY A 74 13.57 7.37 -3.17
CA GLY A 74 12.20 7.43 -2.68
C GLY A 74 11.90 8.75 -1.95
N GLY A 75 12.83 9.24 -1.12
CA GLY A 75 12.68 10.49 -0.37
C GLY A 75 12.33 11.72 -1.23
N THR A 76 12.71 11.72 -2.52
CA THR A 76 12.39 12.81 -3.44
C THR A 76 10.89 13.04 -3.58
N HIS A 77 10.09 11.96 -3.59
CA HIS A 77 8.62 12.05 -3.71
C HIS A 77 8.00 12.83 -2.54
N GLY A 78 8.48 12.55 -1.32
CA GLY A 78 8.04 13.27 -0.12
C GLY A 78 8.43 14.75 -0.16
N SER A 79 9.68 15.05 -0.52
CA SER A 79 10.16 16.43 -0.67
C SER A 79 9.39 17.24 -1.72
N LEU A 80 9.07 16.63 -2.86
CA LEU A 80 8.25 17.25 -3.90
C LEU A 80 6.81 17.50 -3.42
N ALA A 81 6.23 16.56 -2.67
CA ALA A 81 4.89 16.71 -2.10
C ALA A 81 4.83 17.86 -1.08
N LEU A 82 5.84 17.99 -0.21
CA LEU A 82 5.96 19.10 0.72
C LEU A 82 6.13 20.44 -0.01
N ASN A 83 6.93 20.49 -1.07
CA ASN A 83 7.06 21.67 -1.93
C ASN A 83 5.71 22.08 -2.54
N ALA A 84 4.97 21.11 -3.08
CA ALA A 84 3.64 21.33 -3.64
C ALA A 84 2.68 21.88 -2.57
N PHE A 85 2.69 21.33 -1.36
CA PHE A 85 1.86 21.81 -0.25
C PHE A 85 2.11 23.29 0.07
N PHE A 86 3.36 23.71 0.26
CA PHE A 86 3.65 25.11 0.59
C PHE A 86 3.49 26.07 -0.61
N LYS A 87 3.49 25.56 -1.85
CA LYS A 87 3.09 26.35 -3.02
C LYS A 87 1.57 26.59 -3.02
N ILE A 88 0.77 25.57 -2.67
CA ILE A 88 -0.70 25.68 -2.56
C ILE A 88 -1.12 26.51 -1.35
N PHE A 89 -0.43 26.35 -0.21
CA PHE A 89 -0.69 27.09 1.03
C PHE A 89 0.55 27.86 1.52
N PRO A 90 0.84 29.04 0.95
CA PRO A 90 2.02 29.84 1.33
C PRO A 90 2.03 30.32 2.78
N GLU A 91 0.86 30.47 3.40
CA GLU A 91 0.68 30.96 4.78
C GLU A 91 0.97 29.90 5.85
N GLU A 92 0.89 28.62 5.47
CA GLU A 92 1.10 27.51 6.40
C GLU A 92 2.58 27.34 6.72
N LYS A 93 2.88 27.05 7.99
CA LYS A 93 4.24 26.83 8.48
C LYS A 93 4.54 25.38 8.80
N SER A 94 3.52 24.53 8.77
CA SER A 94 3.63 23.12 9.11
C SER A 94 2.70 22.29 8.26
N VAL A 95 3.09 21.03 8.08
CA VAL A 95 2.37 20.06 7.25
C VAL A 95 2.56 18.67 7.82
N HIS A 96 1.51 17.87 7.73
CA HIS A 96 1.54 16.44 8.01
C HIS A 96 1.37 15.70 6.69
N LEU A 97 2.40 14.93 6.31
CA LEU A 97 2.34 13.99 5.21
C LEU A 97 2.06 12.61 5.82
N HIS A 98 0.88 12.06 5.51
CA HIS A 98 0.43 10.75 5.96
C HIS A 98 0.56 9.73 4.82
N ARG A 99 1.11 8.55 5.15
CA ARG A 99 1.25 7.36 4.28
C ARG A 99 1.97 7.65 2.95
N LEU A 100 3.26 7.94 3.01
CA LEU A 100 4.08 8.00 1.79
C LEU A 100 4.35 6.59 1.28
N ASN A 101 3.60 6.19 0.25
CA ASN A 101 3.72 4.87 -0.36
C ASN A 101 4.50 4.94 -1.67
N PHE A 102 5.52 4.10 -1.80
CA PHE A 102 6.28 3.92 -3.04
C PHE A 102 5.64 2.81 -3.89
N VAL A 103 5.18 3.17 -5.08
CA VAL A 103 4.50 2.26 -6.01
C VAL A 103 5.48 1.70 -7.05
N LYS A 104 6.33 2.55 -7.62
CA LYS A 104 7.27 2.15 -8.67
C LYS A 104 8.55 2.99 -8.63
N PRO A 105 9.75 2.41 -8.71
CA PRO A 105 11.00 3.18 -8.79
C PRO A 105 11.12 3.92 -10.14
N ILE A 106 11.82 5.04 -10.13
CA ILE A 106 12.16 5.80 -11.34
C ILE A 106 13.62 5.54 -11.69
N GLU A 107 13.83 4.73 -12.72
CA GLU A 107 15.14 4.49 -13.33
C GLU A 107 15.41 5.55 -14.39
N VAL A 108 16.64 6.09 -14.44
CA VAL A 108 17.04 7.07 -15.47
C VAL A 108 18.25 6.51 -16.21
N LYS A 109 18.11 6.25 -17.50
CA LYS A 109 19.18 5.67 -18.32
C LYS A 109 20.04 6.75 -18.96
N LYS A 110 21.20 6.33 -19.47
CA LYS A 110 22.12 7.21 -20.18
C LYS A 110 21.41 7.98 -21.29
N ASP A 111 21.68 9.29 -21.35
CA ASP A 111 21.07 10.25 -22.28
C ASP A 111 19.54 10.44 -22.13
N GLN A 112 18.94 9.95 -21.03
CA GLN A 112 17.55 10.23 -20.67
C GLN A 112 17.44 11.36 -19.64
N GLN A 113 16.24 11.95 -19.60
CA GLN A 113 15.76 12.78 -18.51
C GLN A 113 14.36 12.30 -18.15
N VAL A 114 13.92 12.60 -16.93
CA VAL A 114 12.58 12.26 -16.45
C VAL A 114 11.92 13.49 -15.88
N GLU A 115 10.68 13.74 -16.30
CA GLU A 115 9.81 14.74 -15.70
C GLU A 115 9.05 14.08 -14.55
N VAL A 116 9.04 14.71 -13.38
CA VAL A 116 8.31 14.25 -12.19
C VAL A 116 7.39 15.37 -11.73
N LEU A 117 6.10 15.06 -11.57
CA LEU A 117 5.07 16.01 -11.21
C LEU A 117 4.29 15.51 -10.00
N VAL A 118 3.97 16.41 -9.08
CA VAL A 118 3.04 16.14 -7.98
C VAL A 118 1.68 16.66 -8.39
N GLU A 119 0.69 15.77 -8.45
CA GLU A 119 -0.70 16.10 -8.73
C GLU A 119 -1.51 16.04 -7.44
N PRO A 120 -2.00 17.18 -6.94
CA PRO A 120 -2.91 17.22 -5.82
C PRO A 120 -4.28 16.68 -6.24
N VAL A 121 -4.86 15.86 -5.37
CA VAL A 121 -6.21 15.30 -5.46
C VAL A 121 -6.96 15.83 -4.23
N ARG A 122 -7.82 16.83 -4.44
CA ARG A 122 -8.54 17.47 -3.33
C ARG A 122 -9.63 16.53 -2.78
N LYS A 123 -9.58 16.18 -1.50
CA LYS A 123 -10.64 15.48 -0.75
C LYS A 123 -11.00 16.28 0.52
N GLY A 124 -12.01 17.14 0.44
CA GLY A 124 -12.48 17.91 1.62
C GLY A 124 -11.40 18.83 2.22
N SER A 125 -10.98 18.58 3.46
CA SER A 125 -9.95 19.36 4.18
C SER A 125 -8.52 18.82 4.05
N SER A 126 -8.34 17.64 3.47
CA SER A 126 -7.04 17.03 3.17
C SER A 126 -6.77 17.08 1.66
N ILE A 127 -5.50 17.14 1.29
CA ILE A 127 -5.07 17.04 -0.10
C ILE A 127 -4.32 15.73 -0.25
N ASP A 128 -4.98 14.76 -0.87
CA ASP A 128 -4.26 13.59 -1.38
C ASP A 128 -3.32 14.06 -2.49
N PHE A 129 -2.23 13.36 -2.72
CA PHE A 129 -1.36 13.61 -3.85
C PHE A 129 -0.92 12.31 -4.47
N GLN A 130 -0.77 12.34 -5.78
CA GLN A 130 -0.01 11.34 -6.50
C GLN A 130 1.23 12.00 -7.09
N VAL A 131 2.34 11.28 -7.06
CA VAL A 131 3.54 11.67 -7.80
C VAL A 131 3.59 10.81 -9.05
N VAL A 132 3.68 11.48 -10.18
CA VAL A 132 3.69 10.88 -11.50
C VAL A 132 4.95 11.27 -12.26
N TYR A 133 5.40 10.42 -13.18
CA TYR A 133 6.58 10.67 -14.00
C TYR A 133 6.40 10.26 -15.46
N ARG A 134 7.22 10.82 -16.35
CA ARG A 134 7.33 10.45 -17.78
C ARG A 134 8.71 10.79 -18.34
N TYR A 135 9.16 10.09 -19.38
CA TYR A 135 10.47 10.35 -20.00
C TYR A 135 10.38 11.28 -21.21
N ALA A 136 9.25 11.26 -21.92
CA ALA A 136 8.99 12.15 -23.03
C ALA A 136 7.65 12.87 -22.89
N SER A 137 7.56 14.09 -23.41
CA SER A 137 6.33 14.88 -23.38
C SER A 137 5.12 14.23 -24.10
N SER A 138 5.39 13.28 -25.01
CA SER A 138 4.40 12.46 -25.71
C SER A 138 3.94 11.21 -24.94
N GLU A 139 4.62 10.86 -23.85
CA GLU A 139 4.27 9.70 -23.03
C GLU A 139 3.20 10.04 -21.98
N VAL A 140 2.47 9.01 -21.56
CA VAL A 140 1.48 9.09 -20.48
C VAL A 140 2.22 9.12 -19.14
N TRP A 141 1.74 9.98 -18.24
CA TRP A 141 2.19 10.04 -16.86
C TRP A 141 1.96 8.70 -16.15
N THR A 142 3.02 8.15 -15.53
CA THR A 142 2.99 6.92 -14.74
C THR A 142 3.09 7.25 -13.26
N GLN A 143 2.22 6.68 -12.44
CA GLN A 143 2.26 6.86 -10.98
C GLN A 143 3.48 6.15 -10.37
N THR A 144 4.20 6.86 -9.49
CA THR A 144 5.39 6.34 -8.78
C THR A 144 5.23 6.37 -7.26
N ALA A 145 4.46 7.32 -6.71
CA ALA A 145 4.20 7.41 -5.29
C ALA A 145 2.84 8.06 -4.99
N THR A 146 2.31 7.84 -3.79
CA THR A 146 1.07 8.45 -3.30
C THR A 146 1.19 8.85 -1.83
N GLY A 147 0.32 9.75 -1.38
CA GLY A 147 0.16 10.08 0.03
C GLY A 147 -0.93 11.12 0.28
N SER A 148 -1.12 11.49 1.54
CA SER A 148 -2.05 12.54 1.97
C SER A 148 -1.30 13.67 2.64
N LEU A 149 -1.63 14.92 2.32
CA LEU A 149 -1.13 16.12 2.97
C LEU A 149 -2.26 16.78 3.76
N GLN A 150 -1.97 17.08 5.02
CA GLN A 150 -2.89 17.73 5.94
C GLN A 150 -2.24 18.93 6.61
N LYS A 151 -3.06 19.95 6.86
CA LYS A 151 -2.66 21.04 7.75
C LYS A 151 -2.53 20.48 9.16
N THR A 152 -1.44 20.82 9.83
CA THR A 152 -1.20 20.39 11.20
C THR A 152 -0.50 21.49 11.98
N ASN A 153 -0.56 21.39 13.30
CA ASN A 153 0.32 22.15 14.18
C ASN A 153 1.36 21.18 14.74
N VAL A 154 2.62 21.33 14.31
CA VAL A 154 3.72 20.57 14.89
C VAL A 154 4.01 21.14 16.28
N LYS A 155 4.13 20.27 17.28
CA LYS A 155 4.52 20.69 18.64
C LYS A 155 5.97 21.15 18.61
N ASN A 156 6.22 22.36 19.11
CA ASN A 156 7.59 22.83 19.34
C ASN A 156 8.21 22.04 20.50
N GLU A 157 8.93 20.98 20.18
CA GLU A 157 9.70 20.18 21.12
C GLU A 157 11.18 20.56 21.04
N LYS A 158 11.83 20.68 22.19
CA LYS A 158 13.27 20.92 22.29
C LYS A 158 13.97 19.67 22.77
N ILE A 159 15.02 19.25 22.08
CA ILE A 159 15.82 18.08 22.45
C ILE A 159 17.24 18.53 22.79
N ASP A 160 17.72 18.18 23.99
CA ASP A 160 19.12 18.40 24.38
C ASP A 160 20.03 17.32 23.77
N VAL A 161 20.55 17.62 22.58
CA VAL A 161 21.46 16.75 21.83
C VAL A 161 22.71 16.40 22.62
N GLU A 162 23.28 17.32 23.39
CA GLU A 162 24.54 17.09 24.12
C GLU A 162 24.33 16.16 25.32
N SER A 163 23.16 16.23 25.97
CA SER A 163 22.79 15.26 27.01
C SER A 163 22.65 13.85 26.44
N ILE A 164 21.94 13.70 25.31
CA ILE A 164 21.74 12.38 24.67
C ILE A 164 23.08 11.83 24.19
N LYS A 165 23.89 12.65 23.51
CA LYS A 165 25.22 12.27 23.02
C LYS A 165 26.12 11.70 24.11
N LYS A 166 26.08 12.24 25.33
CA LYS A 166 26.85 11.71 26.48
C LYS A 166 26.40 10.33 26.95
N SER A 167 25.15 9.95 26.67
CA SER A 167 24.60 8.63 27.02
C SER A 167 24.87 7.55 25.97
N LEU A 168 25.44 7.91 24.82
CA LEU A 168 25.64 7.02 23.67
C LEU A 168 27.12 6.79 23.38
N ASN A 169 27.42 5.66 22.72
CA ASN A 169 28.78 5.32 22.33
C ASN A 169 29.05 5.78 20.90
N GLN A 170 30.21 6.34 20.65
CA GLN A 170 30.59 6.73 19.29
C GLN A 170 30.74 5.48 18.40
N PHE A 171 30.12 5.52 17.21
CA PHE A 171 30.24 4.45 16.23
C PHE A 171 31.62 4.52 15.55
N PRO A 172 32.36 3.39 15.46
CA PRO A 172 33.77 3.42 15.10
C PRO A 172 34.03 3.64 13.60
N ASN A 173 33.18 3.11 12.71
CA ASN A 173 33.43 3.11 11.28
C ASN A 173 32.21 3.50 10.45
N LEU A 174 32.12 4.78 10.08
CA LEU A 174 31.01 5.30 9.27
C LEU A 174 30.94 4.72 7.85
N SER A 175 31.96 4.03 7.33
CA SER A 175 31.85 3.42 5.99
C SER A 175 30.90 2.22 5.96
N GLU A 176 30.70 1.55 7.10
CA GLU A 176 29.89 0.33 7.20
C GLU A 176 28.39 0.60 7.00
N ILE A 177 27.89 1.77 7.41
CA ILE A 177 26.46 2.12 7.26
C ILE A 177 26.05 2.39 5.80
N TYR A 178 27.02 2.62 4.91
CA TYR A 178 26.79 2.84 3.47
C TYR A 178 27.00 1.58 2.64
N THR A 179 27.37 0.45 3.26
CA THR A 179 27.62 -0.80 2.55
C THR A 179 26.30 -1.55 2.39
N ASN A 180 25.87 -1.80 1.15
CA ASN A 180 24.68 -2.56 0.83
C ASN A 180 24.95 -3.44 -0.41
N PRO A 181 24.46 -4.69 -0.48
CA PRO A 181 24.73 -5.58 -1.61
C PRO A 181 24.03 -5.18 -2.93
N ILE A 182 23.04 -4.28 -2.89
CA ILE A 182 22.20 -3.92 -4.04
C ILE A 182 22.33 -2.43 -4.38
N ILE A 183 22.38 -1.60 -3.35
CA ILE A 183 22.41 -0.14 -3.47
C ILE A 183 23.85 0.34 -3.36
N GLU A 184 24.34 1.04 -4.37
CA GLU A 184 25.62 1.74 -4.29
C GLU A 184 25.37 3.23 -4.06
N LEU A 185 25.98 3.75 -2.99
CA LEU A 185 25.88 5.15 -2.59
C LEU A 185 27.22 5.85 -2.78
N GLY A 186 27.24 6.87 -3.64
CA GLY A 186 28.39 7.72 -3.92
C GLY A 186 28.62 8.82 -2.88
N GLU A 187 29.53 9.75 -3.19
CA GLU A 187 29.99 10.77 -2.25
C GLU A 187 28.90 11.76 -1.81
N SER A 188 27.93 12.10 -2.68
CA SER A 188 26.83 12.99 -2.28
C SER A 188 25.92 12.40 -1.20
N PHE A 189 25.85 11.08 -1.09
CA PHE A 189 25.02 10.39 -0.09
C PHE A 189 25.71 10.22 1.27
N LYS A 190 27.03 10.43 1.34
CA LYS A 190 27.84 10.34 2.57
C LYS A 190 27.69 11.58 3.47
N THR A 191 26.47 11.78 3.93
CA THR A 191 26.04 12.99 4.64
C THR A 191 26.22 12.89 6.16
N ILE A 192 26.30 11.68 6.73
CA ILE A 192 26.50 11.48 8.18
C ILE A 192 27.98 11.68 8.52
N THR A 193 28.26 12.66 9.37
CA THR A 193 29.62 13.02 9.82
C THR A 193 29.97 12.47 11.19
N HIS A 194 28.96 12.29 12.06
CA HIS A 194 29.10 11.74 13.39
C HIS A 194 27.92 10.80 13.66
N LEU A 195 28.19 9.69 14.34
CA LEU A 195 27.17 8.71 14.69
C LEU A 195 27.45 8.19 16.09
N TYR A 196 26.44 8.22 16.94
CA TYR A 196 26.48 7.71 18.30
C TYR A 196 25.35 6.70 18.47
N VAL A 197 25.67 5.52 18.99
CA VAL A 197 24.76 4.37 19.03
C VAL A 197 24.58 3.94 20.47
N GLY A 198 23.32 3.74 20.84
CA GLY A 198 22.89 3.15 22.11
C GLY A 198 22.28 1.77 21.87
N LYS A 199 21.52 1.27 22.86
CA LYS A 199 20.85 -0.03 22.74
C LYS A 199 19.66 0.02 21.78
N ASP A 200 18.89 1.10 21.83
CA ASP A 200 17.60 1.29 21.16
C ASP A 200 17.48 2.66 20.48
N GLN A 201 18.56 3.44 20.42
CA GLN A 201 18.56 4.75 19.78
C GLN A 201 19.90 5.08 19.14
N VAL A 202 19.87 5.91 18.11
CA VAL A 202 21.04 6.41 17.39
C VAL A 202 20.91 7.92 17.24
N LEU A 203 22.01 8.62 17.51
CA LEU A 203 22.14 10.05 17.27
C LEU A 203 23.16 10.28 16.15
N ALA A 204 22.71 10.84 15.03
CA ALA A 204 23.55 11.11 13.86
C ALA A 204 23.62 12.61 13.58
N ARG A 205 24.81 13.13 13.25
CA ARG A 205 24.96 14.49 12.70
C ARG A 205 25.03 14.41 11.19
N VAL A 206 24.12 15.11 10.52
CA VAL A 206 24.03 15.16 9.06
C VAL A 206 24.49 16.51 8.57
N VAL A 207 25.44 16.51 7.63
CA VAL A 207 25.93 17.71 6.97
C VAL A 207 25.87 17.50 5.46
N LEU A 208 25.08 18.31 4.77
CA LEU A 208 24.96 18.23 3.31
C LEU A 208 26.22 18.81 2.65
N SER A 209 26.88 17.99 1.84
CA SER A 209 28.14 18.32 1.16
C SER A 209 27.99 19.44 0.14
N GLN A 210 29.09 20.08 -0.26
CA GLN A 210 29.05 21.13 -1.28
C GLN A 210 28.49 20.62 -2.62
N THR A 211 28.79 19.36 -2.98
CA THR A 211 28.25 18.69 -4.18
C THR A 211 26.74 18.45 -4.08
N SER A 212 26.22 18.16 -2.90
CA SER A 212 24.77 18.11 -2.66
C SER A 212 24.16 19.52 -2.83
N ARG A 213 24.81 20.55 -2.29
CA ARG A 213 24.34 21.94 -2.43
C ARG A 213 24.42 22.51 -3.86
N GLU A 214 25.03 21.79 -4.81
CA GLU A 214 25.07 22.15 -6.23
C GLU A 214 23.80 21.75 -7.01
N GLU A 215 22.82 21.11 -6.34
CA GLU A 215 21.47 20.87 -6.86
C GLU A 215 20.83 22.15 -7.43
N ASP A 216 20.20 22.05 -8.60
CA ASP A 216 19.38 23.13 -9.19
C ASP A 216 17.91 23.06 -8.72
N HIS A 217 17.59 22.07 -7.86
CA HIS A 217 16.26 21.85 -7.30
C HIS A 217 16.09 22.56 -5.95
N ASP A 218 14.89 23.10 -5.70
CA ASP A 218 14.58 23.84 -4.47
C ASP A 218 13.64 23.01 -3.59
N TYR A 219 14.19 22.30 -2.59
CA TYR A 219 13.41 21.48 -1.65
C TYR A 219 13.26 22.17 -0.29
N VAL A 220 12.03 22.23 0.22
CA VAL A 220 11.77 22.69 1.60
C VAL A 220 12.34 21.72 2.64
N LEU A 221 12.29 20.42 2.35
CA LEU A 221 12.92 19.36 3.12
C LEU A 221 13.83 18.58 2.15
N PRO A 222 15.16 18.67 2.26
CA PRO A 222 16.05 18.00 1.33
C PRO A 222 15.85 16.47 1.34
N PRO A 223 15.72 15.81 0.17
CA PRO A 223 15.55 14.35 0.09
C PRO A 223 16.64 13.56 0.82
N LEU A 224 17.87 14.08 0.81
CA LEU A 224 19.00 13.49 1.50
C LEU A 224 18.80 13.39 3.01
N ILE A 225 18.09 14.33 3.65
CA ILE A 225 17.82 14.26 5.10
C ILE A 225 16.94 13.05 5.42
N THR A 226 15.91 12.82 4.60
CA THR A 226 15.07 11.63 4.70
C THR A 226 15.90 10.37 4.50
N ASN A 227 16.76 10.36 3.48
CA ASN A 227 17.63 9.21 3.21
C ASN A 227 18.64 8.94 4.35
N SER A 228 19.25 9.98 4.92
CA SER A 228 20.15 9.88 6.07
C SER A 228 19.46 9.27 7.29
N ALA A 229 18.15 9.47 7.47
CA ALA A 229 17.37 8.85 8.53
C ALA A 229 17.37 7.32 8.42
N PHE A 230 17.23 6.78 7.20
CA PHE A 230 17.31 5.34 6.96
C PHE A 230 18.73 4.80 7.13
N ILE A 231 19.74 5.52 6.65
CA ILE A 231 21.16 5.12 6.80
C ILE A 231 21.57 5.14 8.29
N ALA A 232 21.15 6.16 9.04
CA ALA A 232 21.44 6.28 10.46
C ALA A 232 20.80 5.17 11.31
N ALA A 233 19.73 4.53 10.83
CA ALA A 233 19.13 3.37 11.49
C ALA A 233 19.95 2.08 11.32
N ALA A 234 20.91 2.03 10.38
CA ALA A 234 21.64 0.80 10.06
C ALA A 234 22.33 0.13 11.27
N PRO A 235 22.97 0.85 12.22
CA PRO A 235 23.57 0.21 13.40
C PRO A 235 22.55 -0.52 14.30
N LEU A 236 21.27 -0.14 14.26
CA LEU A 236 20.20 -0.81 15.03
C LEU A 236 19.86 -2.20 14.47
N LEU A 237 20.33 -2.53 13.25
CA LEU A 237 20.20 -3.87 12.65
C LEU A 237 21.12 -4.89 13.33
N GLY A 238 22.25 -4.44 13.87
CA GLY A 238 23.34 -5.30 14.35
C GLY A 238 24.34 -5.69 13.24
N PRO A 239 25.59 -6.06 13.58
CA PRO A 239 26.69 -6.19 12.63
C PRO A 239 26.46 -7.25 11.54
N SER A 240 25.81 -8.37 11.90
CA SER A 240 25.51 -9.49 10.99
C SER A 240 24.45 -9.09 9.95
N ASN A 241 23.45 -8.32 10.35
CA ASN A 241 22.29 -7.98 9.54
C ASN A 241 22.57 -6.82 8.59
N MET A 242 23.48 -5.91 8.95
CA MET A 242 23.96 -4.87 8.04
C MET A 242 24.57 -5.46 6.75
N LYS A 243 25.20 -6.64 6.83
CA LYS A 243 25.79 -7.32 5.67
C LYS A 243 24.75 -7.98 4.75
N ASN A 244 23.63 -8.43 5.31
CA ASN A 244 22.58 -9.14 4.58
C ASN A 244 21.68 -8.20 3.75
N GLY A 245 21.81 -6.88 3.96
CA GLY A 245 21.08 -5.85 3.21
C GLY A 245 19.65 -5.65 3.72
N PHE A 246 19.29 -4.39 3.97
CA PHE A 246 17.92 -3.95 4.24
C PHE A 246 17.57 -2.81 3.29
N LEU A 247 16.31 -2.76 2.88
CA LEU A 247 15.78 -1.75 1.96
C LEU A 247 14.71 -0.92 2.65
N PRO A 248 14.69 0.42 2.44
CA PRO A 248 13.56 1.26 2.85
C PRO A 248 12.25 0.75 2.24
N PHE A 249 11.22 0.59 3.08
CA PHE A 249 9.92 0.06 2.66
C PHE A 249 8.83 1.13 2.66
N GLY A 250 8.79 1.98 3.67
CA GLY A 250 7.81 3.07 3.72
C GLY A 250 7.97 3.98 4.94
N ILE A 251 7.24 5.11 4.90
CA ILE A 251 7.14 6.09 5.99
C ILE A 251 5.66 6.29 6.30
N LYS A 252 5.25 5.99 7.53
CA LYS A 252 3.86 6.13 7.95
C LYS A 252 3.45 7.60 8.08
N ASP A 253 4.24 8.40 8.76
CA ASP A 253 3.93 9.82 9.00
C ASP A 253 5.19 10.69 8.92
N ILE A 254 5.07 11.86 8.29
CA ILE A 254 6.08 12.95 8.32
C ILE A 254 5.38 14.21 8.82
N TYR A 255 5.76 14.67 10.00
CA TYR A 255 5.38 15.98 10.51
C TYR A 255 6.52 16.94 10.22
N PHE A 256 6.28 17.96 9.41
CA PHE A 256 7.32 18.91 9.02
C PHE A 256 6.93 20.33 9.37
N GLN A 257 7.83 21.04 10.03
CA GLN A 257 7.77 22.46 10.28
C GLN A 257 8.77 23.18 9.39
N LYS A 258 8.27 24.09 8.56
CA LYS A 258 9.06 24.85 7.59
C LYS A 258 10.16 25.61 8.32
N THR A 259 11.40 25.29 7.99
CA THR A 259 12.59 25.91 8.56
C THR A 259 13.62 26.19 7.47
N THR A 260 14.68 26.91 7.81
CA THR A 260 15.81 27.20 6.92
C THR A 260 17.08 26.67 7.56
N GLY A 261 18.02 26.16 6.77
CA GLY A 261 19.32 25.73 7.29
C GLY A 261 19.40 24.25 7.71
N LEU A 262 18.56 23.38 7.15
CA LEU A 262 18.66 21.90 7.31
C LEU A 262 19.91 21.27 6.66
N GLU A 263 20.91 22.08 6.33
CA GLU A 263 22.17 21.65 5.74
C GLU A 263 23.18 21.14 6.79
N ASP A 264 22.93 21.41 8.08
CA ASP A 264 23.64 20.87 9.23
C ASP A 264 22.61 20.64 10.36
N CYS A 265 22.29 19.39 10.65
CA CYS A 265 21.27 19.03 11.62
C CYS A 265 21.62 17.72 12.34
N TRP A 266 20.88 17.43 13.42
CA TRP A 266 20.95 16.15 14.12
C TRP A 266 19.73 15.28 13.83
N LEU A 267 19.94 13.97 13.76
CA LEU A 267 18.89 12.96 13.68
C LEU A 267 18.93 12.15 14.95
N LEU A 268 17.81 12.07 15.66
CA LEU A 268 17.61 11.12 16.75
C LEU A 268 16.69 10.01 16.26
N VAL A 269 17.28 8.87 15.95
CA VAL A 269 16.59 7.65 15.53
C VAL A 269 16.28 6.83 16.78
N LYS A 270 15.03 6.43 16.97
CA LYS A 270 14.58 5.58 18.07
C LYS A 270 14.02 4.28 17.51
N LEU A 271 14.58 3.17 17.93
CA LEU A 271 14.10 1.84 17.58
C LEU A 271 12.72 1.66 18.21
N VAL A 272 11.70 1.52 17.39
CA VAL A 272 10.37 1.11 17.85
C VAL A 272 10.36 -0.41 18.00
N LYS A 273 10.90 -1.12 17.00
CA LYS A 273 10.88 -2.58 16.98
C LYS A 273 11.90 -3.17 16.01
N ASN A 274 12.55 -4.25 16.40
CA ASN A 274 13.41 -5.06 15.53
C ASN A 274 12.99 -6.51 15.64
N SER A 275 12.52 -7.06 14.53
CA SER A 275 12.12 -8.47 14.40
C SER A 275 13.19 -9.34 13.73
N GLY A 276 14.22 -8.74 13.14
CA GLY A 276 15.16 -9.42 12.26
C GLY A 276 14.72 -9.48 10.79
N GLU A 277 13.43 -9.38 10.47
CA GLU A 277 12.92 -9.29 9.08
C GLU A 277 12.47 -7.88 8.70
N MET A 278 11.95 -7.13 9.67
CA MET A 278 11.57 -5.73 9.54
C MET A 278 12.01 -4.94 10.78
N ILE A 279 12.54 -3.75 10.55
CA ILE A 279 12.78 -2.77 11.61
C ILE A 279 11.82 -1.61 11.44
N LEU A 280 11.19 -1.25 12.55
CA LEU A 280 10.41 -0.04 12.71
C LEU A 280 11.16 0.94 13.61
N PHE A 281 11.22 2.19 13.19
CA PHE A 281 11.87 3.24 13.96
C PHE A 281 11.21 4.60 13.71
N ASP A 282 11.33 5.49 14.69
CA ASP A 282 10.92 6.88 14.59
C ASP A 282 12.17 7.76 14.50
N VAL A 283 12.07 8.94 13.87
CA VAL A 283 13.20 9.85 13.71
C VAL A 283 12.80 11.30 13.97
N ASP A 284 13.51 11.95 14.89
CA ASP A 284 13.43 13.39 15.11
C ASP A 284 14.59 14.10 14.40
N VAL A 285 14.29 15.05 13.51
CA VAL A 285 15.28 15.95 12.91
C VAL A 285 15.34 17.22 13.75
N ILE A 286 16.53 17.51 14.27
CA ILE A 286 16.79 18.58 15.22
C ILE A 286 17.68 19.63 14.55
N ASP A 287 17.21 20.87 14.52
CA ASP A 287 17.96 22.00 13.95
C ASP A 287 19.07 22.52 14.88
N ALA A 288 19.79 23.55 14.44
CA ALA A 288 20.87 24.17 15.22
C ALA A 288 20.38 24.79 16.54
N GLU A 289 19.12 25.22 16.59
CA GLU A 289 18.43 25.77 17.76
C GLU A 289 17.84 24.69 18.69
N SER A 290 18.20 23.42 18.46
CA SER A 290 17.73 22.27 19.22
C SER A 290 16.21 22.07 19.17
N GLN A 291 15.55 22.57 18.12
CA GLN A 291 14.12 22.34 17.87
C GLN A 291 13.93 21.10 16.99
N VAL A 292 12.91 20.30 17.30
CA VAL A 292 12.44 19.26 16.39
C VAL A 292 11.66 19.92 15.26
N VAL A 293 12.20 19.83 14.05
CA VAL A 293 11.64 20.46 12.84
C VAL A 293 11.03 19.44 11.88
N VAL A 294 11.44 18.17 11.97
CA VAL A 294 10.77 17.05 11.32
C VAL A 294 10.62 15.92 12.32
N HIS A 295 9.46 15.30 12.37
CA HIS A 295 9.25 14.03 13.06
C HIS A 295 8.75 13.00 12.05
N TYR A 296 9.54 11.96 11.83
CA TYR A 296 9.14 10.77 11.09
C TYR A 296 8.63 9.74 12.09
N SER A 297 7.41 9.23 11.88
CA SER A 297 6.90 8.10 12.64
C SER A 297 6.67 6.90 11.75
N GLY A 298 6.99 5.71 12.27
CA GLY A 298 6.80 4.43 11.58
C GLY A 298 7.63 4.30 10.30
N CYS A 299 8.89 4.73 10.33
CA CYS A 299 9.83 4.39 9.26
C CYS A 299 10.10 2.88 9.30
N SER A 300 10.04 2.24 8.13
CA SER A 300 10.22 0.80 8.01
C SER A 300 11.36 0.46 7.04
N VAL A 301 12.22 -0.47 7.47
CA VAL A 301 13.19 -1.14 6.59
C VAL A 301 12.95 -2.64 6.62
N LYS A 302 12.99 -3.27 5.45
CA LYS A 302 12.75 -4.71 5.27
C LYS A 302 14.04 -5.41 4.88
N ARG A 303 14.29 -6.60 5.42
CA ARG A 303 15.41 -7.45 5.06
C ARG A 303 15.31 -7.87 3.60
N PHE A 304 16.43 -7.84 2.90
CA PHE A 304 16.52 -8.39 1.56
C PHE A 304 16.89 -9.89 1.62
N ARG A 305 16.20 -10.71 0.83
CA ARG A 305 16.50 -12.14 0.66
C ARG A 305 16.88 -12.40 -0.80
N SER A 306 18.11 -12.86 -1.03
CA SER A 306 18.61 -13.32 -2.34
C SER A 306 17.97 -14.68 -2.69
N THR A 307 17.62 -14.92 -3.97
CA THR A 307 17.13 -16.22 -4.47
C THR A 307 18.20 -17.30 -4.53
N VAL A 308 19.43 -17.00 -4.11
CA VAL A 308 20.50 -17.97 -3.94
C VAL A 308 21.16 -17.70 -2.59
N GLU A 309 20.81 -18.51 -1.59
CA GLU A 309 21.74 -18.81 -0.51
C GLU A 309 21.82 -20.33 -0.28
N PRO A 310 23.03 -20.85 -0.07
CA PRO A 310 23.25 -22.25 0.22
C PRO A 310 22.74 -22.55 1.63
N GLU A 311 22.16 -23.74 1.82
CA GLU A 311 22.00 -24.38 3.13
C GLU A 311 23.27 -24.09 3.95
N HIS A 312 23.20 -23.56 5.17
CA HIS A 312 24.14 -23.91 6.24
C HIS A 312 23.64 -23.49 7.63
N GLN A 313 23.55 -24.52 8.47
CA GLN A 313 23.87 -24.57 9.90
C GLN A 313 23.02 -23.76 10.88
N ARG A 314 22.02 -24.47 11.43
CA ARG A 314 21.39 -24.18 12.74
C ARG A 314 22.48 -23.98 13.80
N GLN A 315 22.68 -22.74 14.24
CA GLN A 315 23.39 -22.44 15.49
C GLN A 315 22.36 -22.30 16.61
N GLU A 316 22.42 -23.22 17.57
CA GLU A 316 21.71 -23.12 18.84
C GLU A 316 22.23 -21.92 19.63
N ILE A 317 21.40 -20.90 19.81
CA ILE A 317 21.65 -19.84 20.79
C ILE A 317 21.13 -20.35 22.13
N SER A 318 22.05 -20.74 23.01
CA SER A 318 21.75 -21.08 24.41
C SER A 318 21.69 -19.81 25.25
N VAL A 319 20.59 -19.62 25.99
CA VAL A 319 20.46 -18.60 27.04
C VAL A 319 20.11 -19.31 28.37
N PRO A 320 20.71 -18.92 29.51
CA PRO A 320 20.65 -19.71 30.75
C PRO A 320 19.25 -19.79 31.35
N HIS A 321 18.90 -20.98 31.84
CA HIS A 321 17.73 -21.24 32.68
C HIS A 321 17.99 -20.74 34.10
N ASP A 322 17.24 -19.74 34.54
CA ASP A 322 16.93 -19.56 35.96
C ASP A 322 15.45 -19.92 36.18
N ALA A 323 15.26 -21.00 36.92
CA ALA A 323 13.97 -21.56 37.29
C ALA A 323 13.48 -20.90 38.58
N GLY A 324 12.30 -20.27 38.54
CA GLY A 324 11.67 -19.69 39.73
C GLY A 324 10.22 -19.28 39.51
N THR A 325 9.31 -20.23 39.75
CA THR A 325 7.89 -20.06 40.14
C THR A 325 6.98 -19.19 39.27
N ILE A 326 6.31 -19.79 38.28
CA ILE A 326 5.13 -19.23 37.60
C ILE A 326 4.16 -20.38 37.24
N GLU A 327 3.17 -20.67 38.08
CA GLU A 327 2.18 -21.73 37.82
C GLU A 327 0.83 -21.22 37.26
N ASP A 328 0.59 -19.91 37.11
CA ASP A 328 -0.69 -19.39 36.57
C ASP A 328 -0.59 -18.55 35.28
N THR A 329 0.58 -18.03 34.89
CA THR A 329 0.78 -17.22 33.66
C THR A 329 0.86 -18.07 32.37
N THR A 330 0.78 -19.40 32.48
CA THR A 330 1.07 -20.32 31.36
C THR A 330 -0.15 -20.77 30.56
N LYS A 331 -1.39 -20.54 31.01
CA LYS A 331 -2.57 -21.16 30.36
C LYS A 331 -3.12 -20.38 29.17
N PHE A 332 -3.08 -19.04 29.20
CA PHE A 332 -3.58 -18.18 28.12
C PHE A 332 -2.62 -18.15 26.93
N SER A 333 -1.35 -17.81 27.16
CA SER A 333 -0.32 -17.80 26.12
C SER A 333 -0.13 -19.18 25.48
N ARG A 334 -0.24 -20.29 26.23
CA ARG A 334 -0.18 -21.65 25.68
C ARG A 334 -1.39 -21.99 24.78
N LYS A 335 -2.57 -21.40 25.03
CA LYS A 335 -3.74 -21.55 24.15
C LYS A 335 -3.60 -20.72 22.87
N ILE A 336 -3.06 -19.50 22.95
CA ILE A 336 -2.73 -18.68 21.76
C ILE A 336 -1.64 -19.37 20.93
N GLN A 337 -0.58 -19.89 21.56
CA GLN A 337 0.46 -20.67 20.87
C GLN A 337 -0.12 -21.87 20.15
N LYS A 338 -1.00 -22.63 20.80
CA LYS A 338 -1.65 -23.80 20.18
C LYS A 338 -2.56 -23.40 19.02
N TYR A 339 -3.26 -22.27 19.14
CA TYR A 339 -4.07 -21.72 18.05
C TYR A 339 -3.21 -21.35 16.84
N LEU A 340 -2.14 -20.59 17.04
CA LEU A 340 -1.23 -20.18 15.97
C LEU A 340 -0.50 -21.38 15.34
N ALA A 341 -0.03 -22.33 16.14
CA ALA A 341 0.61 -23.55 15.65
C ALA A 341 -0.34 -24.42 14.82
N ASN A 342 -1.62 -24.51 15.21
CA ASN A 342 -2.62 -25.21 14.41
C ASN A 342 -2.83 -24.54 13.05
N LYS A 343 -3.06 -23.22 13.03
CA LYS A 343 -3.21 -22.44 11.78
C LYS A 343 -2.00 -22.58 10.86
N LEU A 344 -0.79 -22.53 11.41
CA LEU A 344 0.44 -22.68 10.63
C LEU A 344 0.64 -24.11 10.12
N SER A 345 0.22 -25.13 10.88
CA SER A 345 0.31 -26.54 10.45
C SER A 345 -0.61 -26.90 9.28
N GLU A 346 -1.62 -26.07 9.00
CA GLU A 346 -2.52 -26.20 7.85
C GLU A 346 -1.88 -25.65 6.55
N ILE A 347 -0.87 -24.78 6.67
CA ILE A 347 -0.28 -24.03 5.56
C ILE A 347 1.16 -24.50 5.24
N VAL A 348 1.93 -24.92 6.25
CA VAL A 348 3.34 -25.30 6.10
C VAL A 348 3.50 -26.72 5.51
N PRO A 349 4.41 -26.93 4.52
CA PRO A 349 4.63 -28.24 3.88
C PRO A 349 5.13 -29.34 4.84
N ASP A 350 6.03 -29.00 5.77
CA ASP A 350 6.55 -29.92 6.80
C ASP A 350 6.00 -29.56 8.19
N ARG A 351 5.04 -30.36 8.66
CA ARG A 351 4.37 -30.17 9.95
C ARG A 351 5.28 -30.42 11.15
N SER A 352 6.41 -31.09 10.98
CA SER A 352 7.32 -31.41 12.08
C SER A 352 8.09 -30.18 12.59
N GLU A 353 8.33 -29.19 11.72
CA GLU A 353 9.08 -27.98 12.07
C GLU A 353 8.23 -26.91 12.81
N VAL A 354 6.90 -26.95 12.65
CA VAL A 354 5.93 -26.05 13.33
C VAL A 354 5.92 -26.22 14.86
N SER A 355 6.44 -27.34 15.35
CA SER A 355 6.58 -27.61 16.78
C SER A 355 7.65 -26.74 17.47
N ASN A 356 8.56 -26.14 16.70
CA ASN A 356 9.56 -25.22 17.21
C ASN A 356 9.03 -23.77 17.18
N LEU A 357 8.65 -23.27 18.35
CA LEU A 357 8.00 -21.97 18.54
C LEU A 357 8.91 -20.76 18.21
N GLU A 358 10.20 -20.98 18.03
CA GLU A 358 11.21 -19.95 17.74
C GLU A 358 11.69 -19.97 16.28
N VAL A 359 11.23 -20.91 15.46
CA VAL A 359 11.55 -20.93 14.02
C VAL A 359 10.87 -19.76 13.34
N ASN A 360 11.63 -19.09 12.47
CA ASN A 360 11.10 -18.00 11.65
C ASN A 360 10.05 -18.53 10.68
N LEU A 361 8.87 -17.92 10.66
CA LEU A 361 7.73 -18.32 9.83
C LEU A 361 8.08 -18.37 8.34
N MET A 362 9.01 -17.53 7.88
CA MET A 362 9.45 -17.49 6.47
C MET A 362 10.46 -18.59 6.13
N ASP A 363 11.18 -19.11 7.13
CA ASP A 363 12.13 -20.20 6.94
C ASP A 363 11.42 -21.56 6.85
N LEU A 364 10.11 -21.59 7.20
CA LEU A 364 9.18 -22.70 6.94
C LEU A 364 8.67 -22.74 5.48
N GLY A 365 9.20 -21.87 4.60
CA GLY A 365 8.83 -21.80 3.19
C GLY A 365 7.50 -21.09 2.90
N LEU A 366 7.00 -20.28 3.84
CA LEU A 366 5.76 -19.53 3.64
C LEU A 366 5.95 -18.36 2.67
N GLU A 367 5.09 -18.27 1.67
CA GLU A 367 5.05 -17.15 0.72
C GLU A 367 4.29 -15.94 1.29
N SER A 368 4.55 -14.75 0.75
CA SER A 368 3.89 -13.52 1.22
C SER A 368 2.36 -13.55 1.05
N SER A 369 1.84 -14.28 0.05
CA SER A 369 0.40 -14.51 -0.17
C SER A 369 -0.23 -15.32 0.97
N GLN A 370 0.48 -16.34 1.47
CA GLN A 370 0.03 -17.20 2.56
C GLN A 370 0.01 -16.44 3.89
N LEU A 371 0.99 -15.56 4.13
CA LEU A 371 0.97 -14.66 5.29
C LEU A 371 -0.20 -13.67 5.24
N VAL A 372 -0.51 -13.09 4.07
CA VAL A 372 -1.67 -12.19 3.91
C VAL A 372 -2.97 -12.93 4.24
N ALA A 373 -3.12 -14.17 3.77
CA ALA A 373 -4.27 -15.02 4.07
C ALA A 373 -4.35 -15.34 5.58
N LEU A 374 -3.23 -15.68 6.22
CA LEU A 374 -3.16 -15.96 7.65
C LEU A 374 -3.52 -14.74 8.52
N ALA A 375 -3.04 -13.53 8.16
CA ALA A 375 -3.46 -12.29 8.86
C ALA A 375 -4.96 -12.08 8.74
N SER A 376 -5.50 -12.24 7.54
CA SER A 376 -6.91 -12.05 7.25
C SER A 376 -7.80 -13.05 8.00
N GLU A 377 -7.33 -14.29 8.15
CA GLU A 377 -8.03 -15.33 8.88
C GLU A 377 -8.03 -15.09 10.39
N ILE A 378 -6.87 -14.76 10.97
CA ILE A 378 -6.79 -14.40 12.39
C ILE A 378 -7.64 -13.15 12.66
N ALA A 379 -7.58 -12.15 11.77
CA ALA A 379 -8.39 -10.93 11.87
C ALA A 379 -9.90 -11.23 11.87
N LYS A 380 -10.35 -12.14 11.00
CA LYS A 380 -11.75 -12.57 10.93
C LYS A 380 -12.22 -13.30 12.18
N GLU A 381 -11.38 -14.14 12.78
CA GLU A 381 -11.74 -14.91 13.98
C GLU A 381 -11.68 -14.09 15.26
N THR A 382 -10.82 -13.09 15.29
CA THR A 382 -10.56 -12.27 16.48
C THR A 382 -11.22 -10.90 16.43
N ASP A 383 -11.74 -10.46 15.28
CA ASP A 383 -12.25 -9.09 15.07
C ASP A 383 -11.17 -8.01 15.32
N ILE A 384 -9.90 -8.36 15.05
CA ILE A 384 -8.74 -7.47 15.17
C ILE A 384 -8.26 -7.10 13.77
N GLU A 385 -7.94 -5.83 13.53
CA GLU A 385 -7.28 -5.41 12.30
C GLU A 385 -5.80 -5.85 12.31
N LEU A 386 -5.45 -6.87 11.53
CA LEU A 386 -4.08 -7.39 11.41
C LEU A 386 -3.55 -7.14 10.01
N TYR A 387 -2.40 -6.48 9.91
CA TYR A 387 -1.75 -6.21 8.63
C TYR A 387 -0.75 -7.32 8.26
N PRO A 388 -0.52 -7.60 6.97
CA PRO A 388 0.46 -8.60 6.55
C PRO A 388 1.89 -8.32 7.02
N THR A 389 2.24 -7.05 7.25
CA THR A 389 3.54 -6.66 7.81
C THR A 389 3.78 -7.24 9.20
N LEU A 390 2.71 -7.55 9.95
CA LEU A 390 2.77 -8.08 11.31
C LEU A 390 3.63 -9.34 11.42
N PHE A 391 3.58 -10.24 10.44
CA PHE A 391 4.39 -11.47 10.44
C PHE A 391 5.87 -11.20 10.18
N PHE A 392 6.20 -10.08 9.54
CA PHE A 392 7.58 -9.63 9.46
C PHE A 392 8.01 -9.04 10.79
N GLU A 393 7.13 -8.29 11.46
CA GLU A 393 7.46 -7.68 12.74
C GLU A 393 7.44 -8.66 13.93
N TYR A 394 6.73 -9.79 13.85
CA TYR A 394 6.69 -10.85 14.84
C TYR A 394 6.90 -12.20 14.12
N PRO A 395 8.16 -12.58 13.86
CA PRO A 395 8.49 -13.55 12.84
C PRO A 395 8.48 -14.99 13.32
N ASN A 396 8.08 -15.26 14.57
CA ASN A 396 7.93 -16.61 15.11
C ASN A 396 6.69 -16.71 16.00
N ILE A 397 6.23 -17.93 16.26
CA ILE A 397 4.99 -18.20 17.03
C ILE A 397 5.09 -17.62 18.44
N LYS A 398 6.26 -17.69 19.08
CA LYS A 398 6.50 -17.19 20.44
C LYS A 398 6.29 -15.68 20.53
N GLU A 399 6.89 -14.91 19.62
CA GLU A 399 6.79 -13.45 19.59
C GLU A 399 5.40 -12.98 19.18
N LEU A 400 4.79 -13.63 18.19
CA LEU A 400 3.43 -13.32 17.78
C LEU A 400 2.43 -13.62 18.91
N THR A 401 2.60 -14.73 19.63
CA THR A 401 1.79 -15.04 20.83
C THR A 401 1.92 -13.94 21.86
N LYS A 402 3.15 -13.49 22.15
CA LYS A 402 3.40 -12.45 23.15
C LYS A 402 2.64 -11.17 22.80
N PHE A 403 2.79 -10.68 21.58
CA PHE A 403 2.07 -9.51 21.08
C PHE A 403 0.56 -9.65 21.23
N LEU A 404 -0.02 -10.74 20.73
CA LEU A 404 -1.46 -10.96 20.78
C LEU A 404 -1.97 -11.08 22.23
N SER A 405 -1.14 -11.64 23.13
CA SER A 405 -1.47 -11.75 24.54
C SER A 405 -1.34 -10.45 25.34
N GLU A 406 -0.64 -9.45 24.81
CA GLU A 406 -0.41 -8.14 25.47
C GLU A 406 -1.34 -7.06 24.90
N GLU A 407 -1.39 -6.91 23.57
CA GLU A 407 -2.12 -5.84 22.88
C GLU A 407 -3.58 -6.21 22.56
N HIS A 408 -3.90 -7.51 22.51
CA HIS A 408 -5.19 -8.01 22.06
C HIS A 408 -5.80 -9.07 23.00
N VAL A 409 -5.81 -8.78 24.30
CA VAL A 409 -6.32 -9.68 25.35
C VAL A 409 -7.80 -10.01 25.17
N ASP A 410 -8.68 -8.99 25.14
CA ASP A 410 -10.14 -9.20 25.17
C ASP A 410 -10.67 -9.99 23.95
N PRO A 411 -10.20 -9.76 22.71
CA PRO A 411 -10.65 -10.56 21.56
C PRO A 411 -10.19 -12.02 21.58
N PHE A 412 -8.95 -12.30 22.03
CA PHE A 412 -8.46 -13.68 22.16
C PHE A 412 -9.07 -14.44 23.33
N VAL A 413 -9.46 -13.75 24.42
CA VAL A 413 -10.23 -14.34 25.52
C VAL A 413 -11.61 -14.81 25.04
N LYS A 414 -12.25 -14.03 24.17
CA LYS A 414 -13.53 -14.37 23.55
C LYS A 414 -13.39 -15.55 22.58
N LEU A 415 -12.38 -15.55 21.72
CA LEU A 415 -12.12 -16.62 20.75
C LEU A 415 -11.79 -17.96 21.44
N LEU A 416 -10.99 -17.93 22.51
CA LEU A 416 -10.51 -19.14 23.21
C LEU A 416 -11.45 -19.64 24.32
N GLY A 417 -12.63 -19.02 24.45
CA GLY A 417 -13.67 -19.37 25.43
C GLY A 417 -13.19 -19.32 26.88
N MET A 418 -12.45 -18.28 27.26
CA MET A 418 -11.85 -18.15 28.59
C MET A 418 -12.61 -17.18 29.48
N ASP A 419 -12.62 -17.44 30.80
CA ASP A 419 -13.17 -16.51 31.78
C ASP A 419 -12.30 -15.25 31.86
N SER A 420 -12.93 -14.08 31.68
CA SER A 420 -12.26 -12.76 31.67
C SER A 420 -11.53 -12.42 32.98
N LYS A 421 -11.88 -13.07 34.09
CA LYS A 421 -11.18 -12.96 35.38
C LYS A 421 -9.86 -13.74 35.44
N GLN A 422 -9.68 -14.82 34.69
CA GLN A 422 -8.43 -15.58 34.65
C GLN A 422 -7.40 -14.98 33.68
N ALA A 423 -7.85 -14.33 32.60
CA ALA A 423 -6.96 -13.72 31.61
C ALA A 423 -6.35 -12.38 32.08
N ARG A 424 -7.10 -11.59 32.85
CA ARG A 424 -6.65 -10.28 33.35
C ARG A 424 -5.65 -10.36 34.51
N ILE A 425 -5.62 -11.47 35.25
CA ILE A 425 -4.58 -11.74 36.26
C ILE A 425 -3.23 -12.05 35.58
N SER A 426 -3.26 -12.57 34.34
CA SER A 426 -2.07 -12.95 33.57
C SER A 426 -1.39 -11.77 32.83
N GLY A 427 -2.10 -10.66 32.58
CA GLY A 427 -1.58 -9.47 31.89
C GLY A 427 -1.08 -8.36 32.81
N ALA A 428 -1.19 -8.54 34.13
CA ALA A 428 -0.84 -7.52 35.13
C ALA A 428 0.37 -7.96 35.96
N ILE A 429 1.53 -8.15 35.32
CA ILE A 429 2.82 -8.20 36.01
C ILE A 429 3.84 -7.45 35.16
N ASP A 430 3.82 -6.11 35.23
CA ASP A 430 5.04 -5.30 35.46
C ASP A 430 4.70 -3.80 35.67
N GLN A 431 3.89 -3.45 36.68
CA GLN A 431 3.77 -2.07 37.15
C GLN A 431 3.58 -2.02 38.67
N THR A 432 4.67 -2.24 39.40
CA THR A 432 4.79 -1.82 40.80
C THR A 432 6.03 -0.95 40.96
N VAL A 433 5.90 0.35 40.71
CA VAL A 433 6.62 1.39 41.45
C VAL A 433 5.70 2.60 41.65
N GLU A 434 5.22 2.71 42.89
CA GLU A 434 4.90 3.91 43.66
C GLU A 434 3.90 4.97 43.14
N ASN A 435 2.66 4.82 43.63
CA ASN A 435 1.80 5.93 44.02
C ASN A 435 2.43 6.71 45.18
N ILE A 436 2.80 7.98 44.96
CA ILE A 436 2.69 9.03 45.98
C ILE A 436 2.22 10.31 45.28
N LEU A 437 0.98 10.75 45.57
CA LEU A 437 0.67 12.13 45.99
C LEU A 437 -0.85 12.24 46.33
N PRO A 438 -1.23 13.12 47.27
CA PRO A 438 -2.40 12.94 48.11
C PRO A 438 -3.62 13.78 47.71
N LYS A 439 -4.75 13.31 48.21
CA LYS A 439 -6.09 13.93 48.21
C LYS A 439 -6.08 15.39 48.72
N ALA A 440 -6.76 16.27 47.99
CA ALA A 440 -7.44 17.47 48.52
C ALA A 440 -8.70 17.72 47.65
N ARG A 441 -9.88 17.30 48.11
CA ARG A 441 -10.88 18.04 48.90
C ARG A 441 -11.70 19.01 48.04
N GLN A 442 -12.97 18.62 47.83
CA GLN A 442 -14.05 19.41 47.26
C GLN A 442 -14.30 20.67 48.10
N GLU A 443 -14.51 21.80 47.42
CA GLU A 443 -15.39 22.88 47.89
C GLU A 443 -16.27 23.35 46.73
N VAL A 444 -17.55 23.52 47.06
CA VAL A 444 -18.67 23.94 46.24
C VAL A 444 -18.94 25.41 46.56
N LEU A 445 -19.29 26.25 45.56
CA LEU A 445 -20.44 27.18 45.53
C LEU A 445 -20.32 28.21 44.36
N PRO A 446 -21.44 28.86 43.92
CA PRO A 446 -21.76 29.06 42.52
C PRO A 446 -21.93 30.54 42.10
N SER A 447 -21.81 30.85 40.81
CA SER A 447 -22.41 32.07 40.23
C SER A 447 -22.49 32.06 38.69
N ARG A 448 -23.72 31.81 38.21
CA ARG A 448 -24.54 32.58 37.24
C ARG A 448 -23.95 33.13 35.93
N GLN A 449 -24.79 32.97 34.89
CA GLN A 449 -24.86 33.62 33.54
C GLN A 449 -24.06 32.89 32.43
N ALA A 450 -24.58 32.61 31.24
CA ALA A 450 -25.88 32.83 30.61
C ALA A 450 -26.08 31.74 29.54
N VAL A 451 -27.34 31.33 29.33
CA VAL A 451 -27.75 30.30 28.38
C VAL A 451 -27.57 30.82 26.95
N VAL A 452 -26.58 30.29 26.24
CA VAL A 452 -26.61 30.19 24.77
C VAL A 452 -26.81 28.70 24.48
N GLN A 453 -28.01 28.35 24.00
CA GLN A 453 -28.32 26.99 23.55
C GLN A 453 -27.55 26.71 22.26
N THR A 454 -26.30 26.29 22.40
CA THR A 454 -25.64 25.47 21.39
C THR A 454 -26.17 24.04 21.59
N PRO A 455 -26.59 23.29 20.54
CA PRO A 455 -26.96 21.90 20.72
C PRO A 455 -25.73 21.14 21.23
N ILE A 456 -25.73 20.84 22.53
CA ILE A 456 -24.84 19.83 23.11
C ILE A 456 -25.36 18.52 22.55
N ILE A 457 -24.67 18.01 21.53
CA ILE A 457 -24.85 16.64 21.07
C ILE A 457 -24.49 15.77 22.27
N SER A 458 -25.53 15.17 22.87
CA SER A 458 -25.39 14.13 23.87
C SER A 458 -24.60 12.98 23.24
N PHE A 459 -23.40 12.70 23.73
CA PHE A 459 -22.59 11.54 23.35
C PHE A 459 -23.15 10.24 23.93
N THR A 460 -24.41 9.95 23.61
CA THR A 460 -25.08 8.68 23.90
C THR A 460 -26.11 8.39 22.81
N SER A 461 -25.62 8.25 21.58
CA SER A 461 -26.26 7.40 20.57
C SER A 461 -25.14 6.60 19.92
N PRO A 462 -25.27 5.27 19.79
CA PRO A 462 -24.34 4.50 18.97
C PRO A 462 -24.40 5.09 17.56
N ILE A 463 -23.25 5.48 17.01
CA ILE A 463 -23.14 5.88 15.61
C ILE A 463 -23.64 4.66 14.81
N ARG A 464 -24.76 4.81 14.11
CA ARG A 464 -25.21 3.79 13.16
C ARG A 464 -24.38 3.97 11.88
N ASP A 465 -23.24 3.27 11.82
CA ASP A 465 -22.42 3.06 10.62
C ASP A 465 -22.90 1.83 9.83
N ASP A 466 -24.20 1.51 9.92
CA ASP A 466 -24.83 0.40 9.20
C ASP A 466 -25.07 0.80 7.75
N ILE A 467 -24.71 -0.08 6.81
CA ILE A 467 -24.89 0.13 5.38
C ILE A 467 -26.14 -0.63 4.92
N ALA A 468 -27.07 0.07 4.29
CA ALA A 468 -28.29 -0.52 3.77
C ALA A 468 -28.11 -0.97 2.31
N VAL A 469 -28.52 -2.20 2.01
CA VAL A 469 -28.74 -2.65 0.63
C VAL A 469 -30.14 -2.19 0.23
N ILE A 470 -30.21 -1.22 -0.67
CA ILE A 470 -31.47 -0.54 -1.05
C ILE A 470 -32.03 -0.98 -2.40
N GLY A 471 -31.28 -1.78 -3.17
CA GLY A 471 -31.75 -2.40 -4.41
C GLY A 471 -30.80 -3.51 -4.86
N MET A 472 -31.32 -4.46 -5.63
CA MET A 472 -30.57 -5.63 -6.09
C MET A 472 -31.08 -6.15 -7.44
N SER A 473 -30.16 -6.64 -8.27
CA SER A 473 -30.48 -7.33 -9.52
C SER A 473 -29.45 -8.43 -9.77
N GLY A 474 -29.84 -9.46 -10.53
CA GLY A 474 -28.95 -10.56 -10.86
C GLY A 474 -29.52 -11.45 -11.95
N ARG A 475 -28.63 -12.02 -12.76
CA ARG A 475 -28.94 -13.04 -13.77
C ARG A 475 -28.08 -14.28 -13.49
N PHE A 476 -28.73 -15.43 -13.44
CA PHE A 476 -28.13 -16.74 -13.17
C PHE A 476 -28.69 -17.77 -14.15
N ALA A 477 -28.14 -18.98 -14.16
CA ALA A 477 -28.65 -20.04 -15.01
C ALA A 477 -30.15 -20.27 -14.79
N GLU A 478 -30.91 -20.33 -15.89
CA GLU A 478 -32.37 -20.46 -15.88
C GLU A 478 -33.10 -19.45 -14.95
N ALA A 479 -32.48 -18.29 -14.69
CA ALA A 479 -33.01 -17.25 -13.82
C ALA A 479 -32.61 -15.86 -14.32
N SER A 480 -33.53 -15.22 -15.04
CA SER A 480 -33.37 -13.86 -15.58
C SER A 480 -33.48 -12.75 -14.53
N ASN A 481 -33.92 -13.10 -13.31
CA ASN A 481 -34.09 -12.19 -12.17
C ASN A 481 -34.01 -12.94 -10.83
N LEU A 482 -33.98 -12.19 -9.72
CA LEU A 482 -33.81 -12.73 -8.38
C LEU A 482 -35.00 -13.57 -7.88
N ASP A 483 -36.22 -13.29 -8.34
CA ASP A 483 -37.39 -14.11 -7.98
C ASP A 483 -37.28 -15.51 -8.58
N GLN A 484 -36.87 -15.61 -9.85
CA GLN A 484 -36.60 -16.90 -10.50
C GLN A 484 -35.44 -17.63 -9.82
N PHE A 485 -34.37 -16.91 -9.46
CA PHE A 485 -33.24 -17.48 -8.74
C PHE A 485 -33.67 -18.04 -7.38
N TRP A 486 -34.47 -17.28 -6.61
CA TRP A 486 -35.02 -17.74 -5.34
C TRP A 486 -35.92 -18.97 -5.49
N ASN A 487 -36.77 -19.01 -6.52
CA ASN A 487 -37.58 -20.20 -6.80
C ASN A 487 -36.71 -21.43 -7.10
N ASN A 488 -35.63 -21.27 -7.88
CA ASN A 488 -34.70 -22.37 -8.17
C ASN A 488 -33.98 -22.88 -6.91
N LEU A 489 -33.56 -21.98 -6.02
CA LEU A 489 -32.97 -22.35 -4.72
C LEU A 489 -33.98 -23.09 -3.81
N ARG A 490 -35.19 -22.53 -3.67
CA ARG A 490 -36.27 -23.11 -2.87
C ARG A 490 -36.63 -24.52 -3.36
N ASP A 491 -36.71 -24.68 -4.67
CA ASP A 491 -37.10 -25.93 -5.33
C ASP A 491 -35.91 -26.91 -5.49
N LYS A 492 -34.71 -26.54 -5.01
CA LYS A 492 -33.48 -27.34 -5.02
C LYS A 492 -33.09 -27.84 -6.41
N LYS A 493 -33.27 -26.99 -7.43
CA LYS A 493 -32.93 -27.36 -8.81
C LYS A 493 -31.42 -27.41 -8.99
N ASP A 494 -30.96 -28.50 -9.61
CA ASP A 494 -29.60 -28.63 -10.14
C ASP A 494 -29.59 -28.05 -11.56
N LEU A 495 -28.78 -27.00 -11.76
CA LEU A 495 -28.73 -26.21 -12.99
C LEU A 495 -27.44 -26.46 -13.79
N MET A 496 -26.70 -27.52 -13.44
CA MET A 496 -25.52 -27.93 -14.18
C MET A 496 -25.92 -28.62 -15.47
N LYS A 497 -25.41 -28.12 -16.60
CA LYS A 497 -25.64 -28.69 -17.93
C LYS A 497 -24.32 -28.81 -18.70
N GLU A 498 -24.34 -29.58 -19.78
CA GLU A 498 -23.20 -29.58 -20.70
C GLU A 498 -23.04 -28.20 -21.34
N ILE A 499 -21.79 -27.80 -21.63
CA ILE A 499 -21.48 -26.52 -22.29
C ILE A 499 -22.29 -26.40 -23.58
N PRO A 500 -23.17 -25.40 -23.68
CA PRO A 500 -23.97 -25.18 -24.88
C PRO A 500 -23.10 -24.79 -26.08
N ILE A 501 -23.41 -25.34 -27.26
CA ILE A 501 -22.61 -25.11 -28.49
C ILE A 501 -22.66 -23.65 -28.98
N ASP A 502 -23.73 -22.93 -28.63
CA ASP A 502 -23.92 -21.51 -28.91
C ASP A 502 -23.09 -20.60 -28.00
N HIS A 503 -22.52 -21.12 -26.91
CA HIS A 503 -21.55 -20.42 -26.07
C HIS A 503 -20.13 -20.66 -26.59
N TRP A 504 -19.69 -21.93 -26.63
CA TRP A 504 -18.46 -22.34 -27.32
C TRP A 504 -18.41 -23.84 -27.56
N ASP A 505 -17.64 -24.27 -28.56
CA ASP A 505 -17.46 -25.69 -28.88
C ASP A 505 -16.32 -26.33 -28.08
N TYR A 506 -16.68 -27.14 -27.08
CA TYR A 506 -15.71 -27.83 -26.22
C TYR A 506 -15.15 -29.12 -26.82
N ARG A 507 -15.79 -29.70 -27.84
CA ARG A 507 -15.42 -31.02 -28.40
C ARG A 507 -13.99 -31.10 -28.93
N PRO A 508 -13.41 -30.07 -29.59
CA PRO A 508 -12.01 -30.11 -30.02
C PRO A 508 -11.01 -30.16 -28.85
N TRP A 509 -11.44 -29.74 -27.67
CA TRP A 509 -10.62 -29.60 -26.48
C TRP A 509 -10.90 -30.69 -25.45
N TYR A 510 -11.95 -31.50 -25.64
CA TYR A 510 -12.35 -32.53 -24.68
C TYR A 510 -11.47 -33.77 -24.76
N ASP A 511 -11.07 -34.27 -23.60
CA ASP A 511 -10.44 -35.58 -23.41
C ASP A 511 -10.82 -36.13 -22.03
N GLU A 512 -11.31 -37.36 -21.96
CA GLU A 512 -11.67 -37.99 -20.68
C GLU A 512 -10.45 -38.24 -19.78
N ASN A 513 -9.25 -38.31 -20.37
CA ASN A 513 -8.00 -38.49 -19.64
C ASN A 513 -7.57 -37.17 -18.96
N PRO A 514 -7.51 -37.11 -17.62
CA PRO A 514 -7.07 -35.91 -16.89
C PRO A 514 -5.62 -35.51 -17.16
N GLU A 515 -4.79 -36.46 -17.59
CA GLU A 515 -3.38 -36.24 -17.91
C GLU A 515 -3.16 -35.74 -19.35
N ALA A 516 -4.23 -35.63 -20.14
CA ALA A 516 -4.15 -35.15 -21.52
C ALA A 516 -3.73 -33.68 -21.55
N LYS A 517 -2.53 -33.42 -22.06
CA LYS A 517 -1.99 -32.06 -22.16
C LYS A 517 -2.88 -31.20 -23.04
N ASN A 518 -3.15 -29.99 -22.56
CA ASN A 518 -3.86 -28.97 -23.31
C ASN A 518 -5.32 -29.33 -23.66
N LYS A 519 -5.95 -30.21 -22.87
CA LYS A 519 -7.32 -30.67 -23.00
C LYS A 519 -8.14 -30.36 -21.73
N THR A 520 -9.46 -30.49 -21.83
CA THR A 520 -10.40 -30.40 -20.71
C THR A 520 -11.13 -31.73 -20.55
N TYR A 521 -11.17 -32.27 -19.33
CA TYR A 521 -12.02 -33.42 -19.01
C TYR A 521 -13.39 -32.97 -18.48
N CYS A 522 -13.53 -31.69 -18.13
CA CYS A 522 -14.80 -31.11 -17.72
C CYS A 522 -15.55 -30.57 -18.94
N LYS A 523 -16.84 -30.94 -19.04
CA LYS A 523 -17.78 -30.45 -20.05
C LYS A 523 -19.04 -29.82 -19.43
N TRP A 524 -19.03 -29.63 -18.12
CA TRP A 524 -20.18 -29.21 -17.32
C TRP A 524 -20.01 -27.76 -16.88
N GLY A 525 -21.11 -27.03 -16.77
CA GLY A 525 -21.14 -25.67 -16.26
C GLY A 525 -22.56 -25.18 -16.00
N SER A 526 -22.67 -23.98 -15.43
CA SER A 526 -23.93 -23.29 -15.20
C SER A 526 -23.99 -22.01 -16.03
N PHE A 527 -24.82 -22.00 -17.08
CA PHE A 527 -24.81 -20.94 -18.10
C PHE A 527 -26.08 -20.10 -18.07
N ILE A 528 -25.91 -18.78 -18.17
CA ILE A 528 -27.00 -17.84 -18.45
C ILE A 528 -27.43 -17.94 -19.91
N ASP A 529 -28.68 -17.62 -20.20
CA ASP A 529 -29.16 -17.52 -21.58
C ASP A 529 -28.90 -16.11 -22.15
N ASP A 530 -28.96 -15.97 -23.48
CA ASP A 530 -28.91 -14.67 -24.17
C ASP A 530 -27.67 -13.81 -23.85
N VAL A 531 -26.51 -14.44 -23.66
CA VAL A 531 -25.24 -13.78 -23.30
C VAL A 531 -24.79 -12.72 -24.32
N ASP A 532 -25.18 -12.86 -25.59
CA ASP A 532 -24.87 -11.93 -26.67
C ASP A 532 -25.84 -10.73 -26.76
N LYS A 533 -26.99 -10.76 -26.05
CA LYS A 533 -28.06 -9.76 -26.19
C LYS A 533 -27.80 -8.51 -25.37
N PHE A 534 -27.87 -7.35 -26.05
CA PHE A 534 -27.65 -6.04 -25.45
C PHE A 534 -28.44 -4.95 -26.18
N ASP A 535 -29.10 -4.07 -25.43
CA ASP A 535 -29.78 -2.89 -25.98
C ASP A 535 -28.80 -1.72 -26.10
N ALA A 536 -28.03 -1.70 -27.19
CA ALA A 536 -27.03 -0.65 -27.41
C ALA A 536 -27.65 0.75 -27.53
N GLY A 537 -28.82 0.84 -28.16
CA GLY A 537 -29.51 2.12 -28.38
C GLY A 537 -29.94 2.77 -27.07
N PHE A 538 -30.43 1.98 -26.12
CA PHE A 538 -30.79 2.45 -24.78
C PHE A 538 -29.62 3.12 -24.05
N PHE A 539 -28.41 2.56 -24.15
CA PHE A 539 -27.19 3.11 -23.51
C PHE A 539 -26.45 4.13 -24.37
N ASN A 540 -27.03 4.57 -25.50
CA ASN A 540 -26.40 5.48 -26.45
C ASN A 540 -25.05 4.96 -26.99
N ILE A 541 -24.98 3.65 -27.23
CA ILE A 541 -23.82 2.94 -27.78
C ILE A 541 -24.15 2.56 -29.22
N SER A 542 -23.20 2.79 -30.13
CA SER A 542 -23.42 2.41 -31.54
C SER A 542 -23.40 0.89 -31.70
N PRO A 543 -24.17 0.28 -32.62
CA PRO A 543 -24.13 -1.16 -32.85
C PRO A 543 -22.72 -1.67 -33.16
N ARG A 544 -21.95 -0.90 -33.94
CA ARG A 544 -20.54 -1.21 -34.25
C ARG A 544 -19.69 -1.29 -32.99
N GLU A 545 -19.87 -0.38 -32.05
CA GLU A 545 -19.13 -0.41 -30.79
C GLU A 545 -19.56 -1.59 -29.91
N ALA A 546 -20.86 -1.86 -29.84
CA ALA A 546 -21.41 -2.96 -29.06
C ALA A 546 -20.86 -4.34 -29.47
N ASP A 547 -20.57 -4.54 -30.76
CA ASP A 547 -19.96 -5.78 -31.28
C ASP A 547 -18.56 -6.03 -30.69
N TRP A 548 -17.80 -4.98 -30.37
CA TRP A 548 -16.45 -5.06 -29.79
C TRP A 548 -16.43 -5.00 -28.27
N MET A 549 -17.57 -4.74 -27.63
CA MET A 549 -17.68 -4.70 -26.17
C MET A 549 -17.80 -6.11 -25.58
N ASP A 550 -17.05 -6.38 -24.51
CA ASP A 550 -17.18 -7.61 -23.74
C ASP A 550 -18.65 -7.80 -23.28
N PRO A 551 -19.29 -8.96 -23.55
CA PRO A 551 -20.58 -9.31 -22.98
C PRO A 551 -20.70 -9.07 -21.46
N GLN A 552 -19.62 -9.24 -20.70
CA GLN A 552 -19.59 -8.96 -19.27
C GLN A 552 -19.95 -7.50 -18.98
N LEU A 553 -19.34 -6.56 -19.70
CA LEU A 553 -19.64 -5.14 -19.57
C LEU A 553 -21.06 -4.80 -20.05
N ARG A 554 -21.51 -5.42 -21.16
CA ARG A 554 -22.87 -5.22 -21.70
C ARG A 554 -23.96 -5.65 -20.71
N LEU A 555 -23.82 -6.82 -20.11
CA LEU A 555 -24.77 -7.33 -19.12
C LEU A 555 -24.68 -6.57 -17.79
N LEU A 556 -23.47 -6.13 -17.41
CA LEU A 556 -23.27 -5.30 -16.23
C LEU A 556 -24.00 -3.95 -16.34
N LEU A 557 -23.94 -3.29 -17.49
CA LEU A 557 -24.69 -2.04 -17.74
C LEU A 557 -26.19 -2.22 -17.54
N GLN A 558 -26.76 -3.30 -18.08
CA GLN A 558 -28.17 -3.66 -17.87
C GLN A 558 -28.47 -3.93 -16.39
N SER A 559 -27.60 -4.66 -15.71
CA SER A 559 -27.79 -5.05 -14.31
C SER A 559 -27.72 -3.87 -13.36
N ILE A 560 -26.81 -2.91 -13.61
CA ILE A 560 -26.69 -1.69 -12.80
C ILE A 560 -27.89 -0.77 -13.01
N TYR A 561 -28.37 -0.64 -14.25
CA TYR A 561 -29.60 0.10 -14.52
C TYR A 561 -30.79 -0.51 -13.77
N ALA A 562 -31.00 -1.82 -13.89
CA ALA A 562 -32.08 -2.53 -13.19
C ALA A 562 -31.95 -2.44 -11.66
N THR A 563 -30.73 -2.48 -11.12
CA THR A 563 -30.47 -2.31 -9.67
C THR A 563 -30.85 -0.90 -9.21
N GLY A 564 -30.54 0.13 -10.01
CA GLY A 564 -30.93 1.50 -9.70
C GLY A 564 -32.43 1.75 -9.84
N GLU A 565 -33.11 1.03 -10.74
CA GLU A 565 -34.58 1.04 -10.85
C GLU A 565 -35.24 0.38 -9.64
N ASP A 566 -34.76 -0.79 -9.22
CA ASP A 566 -35.23 -1.49 -8.02
C ASP A 566 -35.06 -0.63 -6.76
N ALA A 567 -33.93 0.07 -6.66
CA ALA A 567 -33.70 1.04 -5.58
C ALA A 567 -34.58 2.30 -5.68
N GLY A 568 -35.17 2.60 -6.85
CA GLY A 568 -35.97 3.81 -7.10
C GLY A 568 -35.16 5.09 -7.28
N TYR A 569 -33.84 5.00 -7.48
CA TYR A 569 -32.93 6.16 -7.53
C TYR A 569 -32.32 6.44 -8.90
N ILE A 570 -32.38 5.53 -9.89
CA ILE A 570 -31.57 5.60 -11.13
C ILE A 570 -31.57 6.98 -11.84
N ASN A 571 -32.71 7.68 -11.88
CA ASN A 571 -32.84 8.99 -12.53
C ASN A 571 -32.26 10.17 -11.72
N GLN A 572 -31.97 9.95 -10.44
CA GLN A 572 -31.46 10.95 -9.48
C GLN A 572 -29.95 10.83 -9.26
N LEU A 573 -29.30 9.77 -9.76
CA LEU A 573 -27.89 9.46 -9.50
C LEU A 573 -26.91 10.16 -10.45
N ARG A 574 -27.38 10.72 -11.57
CA ARG A 574 -26.53 11.47 -12.51
C ARG A 574 -25.87 12.67 -11.84
N GLY A 575 -24.56 12.79 -11.98
CA GLY A 575 -23.73 13.83 -11.38
C GLY A 575 -23.50 13.68 -9.87
N THR A 576 -23.97 12.58 -9.26
CA THR A 576 -23.81 12.35 -7.81
C THR A 576 -22.51 11.62 -7.50
N ASN A 577 -22.05 11.75 -6.25
CA ASN A 577 -20.90 11.04 -5.71
C ASN A 577 -21.22 9.56 -5.41
N THR A 578 -21.68 8.85 -6.44
CA THR A 578 -21.97 7.41 -6.41
C THR A 578 -20.74 6.64 -6.86
N GLY A 579 -20.27 5.69 -6.04
CA GLY A 579 -19.17 4.80 -6.39
C GLY A 579 -19.61 3.57 -7.18
N VAL A 580 -18.69 2.96 -7.92
CA VAL A 580 -18.89 1.74 -8.70
C VAL A 580 -17.74 0.78 -8.40
N PHE A 581 -18.06 -0.37 -7.80
CA PHE A 581 -17.10 -1.39 -7.43
C PHE A 581 -17.50 -2.71 -8.07
N VAL A 582 -16.68 -3.22 -8.98
CA VAL A 582 -17.04 -4.41 -9.78
C VAL A 582 -15.97 -5.47 -9.64
N GLY A 583 -16.36 -6.64 -9.15
CA GLY A 583 -15.56 -7.84 -9.22
C GLY A 583 -15.65 -8.46 -10.61
N VAL A 584 -14.53 -8.58 -11.30
CA VAL A 584 -14.45 -9.24 -12.61
C VAL A 584 -13.17 -10.05 -12.68
N CYS A 585 -13.25 -11.22 -13.26
CA CYS A 585 -12.12 -12.08 -13.53
C CYS A 585 -12.28 -12.64 -14.95
N PHE A 586 -11.15 -12.92 -15.59
CA PHE A 586 -11.07 -13.44 -16.96
C PHE A 586 -11.54 -12.47 -18.06
N HIS A 587 -10.99 -12.68 -19.25
CA HIS A 587 -11.18 -11.83 -20.44
C HIS A 587 -11.48 -12.71 -21.67
N ASP A 588 -12.39 -13.67 -21.51
CA ASP A 588 -12.67 -14.69 -22.53
C ASP A 588 -13.10 -14.13 -23.88
N TYR A 589 -13.72 -12.94 -23.90
CA TYR A 589 -14.10 -12.31 -25.15
C TYR A 589 -12.86 -11.84 -25.93
N GLU A 590 -11.85 -11.30 -25.24
CA GLU A 590 -10.57 -10.94 -25.84
C GLU A 590 -9.82 -12.17 -26.35
N ASP A 591 -9.78 -13.24 -25.54
CA ASP A 591 -9.21 -14.53 -25.95
C ASP A 591 -9.91 -15.09 -27.20
N LYS A 592 -11.25 -14.94 -27.27
CA LYS A 592 -12.03 -15.40 -28.42
C LYS A 592 -11.77 -14.57 -29.68
N MET A 593 -11.65 -13.25 -29.54
CA MET A 593 -11.26 -12.38 -30.66
C MET A 593 -9.88 -12.75 -31.20
N ALA A 594 -8.93 -13.06 -30.31
CA ALA A 594 -7.61 -13.53 -30.68
C ALA A 594 -7.66 -14.92 -31.36
N GLU A 595 -8.46 -15.85 -30.86
CA GLU A 595 -8.68 -17.19 -31.46
C GLU A 595 -9.24 -17.09 -32.89
N LEU A 596 -10.14 -16.14 -33.13
CA LEU A 596 -10.74 -15.88 -34.45
C LEU A 596 -9.82 -15.10 -35.40
N GLY A 597 -8.67 -14.60 -34.91
CA GLY A 597 -7.72 -13.83 -35.71
C GLY A 597 -8.30 -12.50 -36.20
N LEU A 598 -9.18 -11.87 -35.42
CA LEU A 598 -9.80 -10.61 -35.80
C LEU A 598 -8.76 -9.46 -35.83
N PRO A 599 -8.92 -8.48 -36.74
CA PRO A 599 -8.04 -7.32 -36.77
C PRO A 599 -8.23 -6.44 -35.52
N VAL A 600 -7.19 -5.70 -35.15
CA VAL A 600 -7.26 -4.72 -34.06
C VAL A 600 -8.20 -3.58 -34.46
N ASP A 601 -9.31 -3.41 -33.75
CA ASP A 601 -10.27 -2.31 -33.92
C ASP A 601 -10.11 -1.28 -32.78
N PRO A 602 -10.33 0.03 -33.04
CA PRO A 602 -10.27 1.07 -32.00
C PRO A 602 -11.14 0.80 -30.76
N TYR A 603 -12.24 0.06 -30.88
CA TYR A 603 -13.10 -0.28 -29.74
C TYR A 603 -12.58 -1.45 -28.90
N MET A 604 -11.54 -2.15 -29.33
CA MET A 604 -11.00 -3.31 -28.60
C MET A 604 -10.55 -2.92 -27.19
N GLY A 605 -9.76 -1.84 -27.04
CA GLY A 605 -9.28 -1.39 -25.73
C GLY A 605 -10.40 -0.83 -24.84
N THR A 606 -11.35 -0.11 -25.41
CA THR A 606 -12.48 0.51 -24.66
C THR A 606 -13.65 -0.44 -24.44
N GLY A 607 -13.63 -1.63 -25.04
CA GLY A 607 -14.64 -2.66 -24.88
C GLY A 607 -14.24 -3.80 -23.95
N ASN A 608 -12.93 -4.02 -23.73
CA ASN A 608 -12.42 -5.26 -23.11
C ASN A 608 -11.43 -5.03 -21.96
N ALA A 609 -10.83 -3.85 -21.83
CA ALA A 609 -9.89 -3.61 -20.75
C ALA A 609 -10.60 -3.70 -19.38
N ASN A 610 -9.96 -4.40 -18.42
CA ASN A 610 -10.50 -4.64 -17.08
C ASN A 610 -10.95 -3.35 -16.37
N THR A 611 -10.15 -2.28 -16.48
CA THR A 611 -10.47 -0.95 -15.92
C THR A 611 -11.77 -0.37 -16.48
N VAL A 612 -12.15 -0.72 -17.69
CA VAL A 612 -13.32 -0.17 -18.38
C VAL A 612 -14.62 -0.79 -17.85
N VAL A 613 -14.57 -1.97 -17.24
CA VAL A 613 -15.77 -2.63 -16.67
C VAL A 613 -16.46 -1.75 -15.63
N ALA A 614 -15.70 -1.11 -14.73
CA ALA A 614 -16.25 -0.15 -13.78
C ALA A 614 -16.36 1.27 -14.37
N ASN A 615 -15.33 1.73 -15.10
CA ASN A 615 -15.28 3.12 -15.57
C ASN A 615 -16.32 3.44 -16.65
N ARG A 616 -16.68 2.47 -17.49
CA ARG A 616 -17.71 2.66 -18.51
C ARG A 616 -19.08 2.84 -17.88
N VAL A 617 -19.38 2.12 -16.80
CA VAL A 617 -20.62 2.28 -16.03
C VAL A 617 -20.69 3.70 -15.48
N SER A 618 -19.63 4.14 -14.79
CA SER A 618 -19.54 5.49 -14.24
C SER A 618 -19.69 6.55 -15.33
N PHE A 619 -19.11 6.34 -16.51
CA PHE A 619 -19.25 7.23 -17.66
C PHE A 619 -20.68 7.27 -18.23
N VAL A 620 -21.32 6.12 -18.47
CA VAL A 620 -22.66 6.04 -19.09
C VAL A 620 -23.74 6.65 -18.20
N PHE A 621 -23.62 6.44 -16.88
CA PHE A 621 -24.59 6.94 -15.91
C PHE A 621 -24.16 8.24 -15.21
N ASP A 622 -23.02 8.82 -15.59
CA ASP A 622 -22.48 10.07 -15.04
C ASP A 622 -22.29 10.03 -13.51
N PHE A 623 -21.68 8.94 -13.01
CA PHE A 623 -21.33 8.80 -11.59
C PHE A 623 -19.93 9.37 -11.32
N THR A 624 -19.79 10.16 -10.25
CA THR A 624 -18.54 10.89 -9.96
C THR A 624 -17.77 10.34 -8.76
N GLY A 625 -18.21 9.23 -8.15
CA GLY A 625 -17.54 8.58 -7.03
C GLY A 625 -16.42 7.63 -7.46
N PRO A 626 -15.80 6.90 -6.50
CA PRO A 626 -14.75 5.94 -6.80
C PRO A 626 -15.24 4.86 -7.78
N SER A 627 -14.45 4.58 -8.82
CA SER A 627 -14.82 3.63 -9.88
C SER A 627 -13.68 2.63 -10.06
N MET A 628 -13.92 1.38 -9.65
CA MET A 628 -12.87 0.38 -9.47
C MET A 628 -13.33 -1.00 -9.95
N ALA A 629 -12.51 -1.58 -10.84
CA ALA A 629 -12.55 -3.02 -11.10
C ALA A 629 -11.59 -3.73 -10.14
N VAL A 630 -12.02 -4.86 -9.59
CA VAL A 630 -11.28 -5.65 -8.62
C VAL A 630 -11.13 -7.06 -9.17
N ASP A 631 -9.89 -7.56 -9.17
CA ASP A 631 -9.59 -8.96 -9.41
C ASP A 631 -8.81 -9.55 -8.23
N THR A 632 -9.52 -10.34 -7.42
CA THR A 632 -8.95 -11.22 -6.39
C THR A 632 -9.37 -12.68 -6.69
N ALA A 633 -9.49 -13.02 -7.97
CA ALA A 633 -10.04 -14.28 -8.46
C ALA A 633 -11.46 -14.56 -7.91
N CYS A 634 -11.67 -15.70 -7.24
CA CYS A 634 -13.00 -16.14 -6.80
C CYS A 634 -13.64 -15.23 -5.73
N SER A 635 -12.86 -14.36 -5.06
CA SER A 635 -13.36 -13.44 -4.03
C SER A 635 -13.67 -12.03 -4.54
N SER A 636 -13.54 -11.77 -5.85
CA SER A 636 -13.60 -10.42 -6.44
C SER A 636 -14.88 -9.65 -6.08
N SER A 637 -16.06 -10.25 -6.19
CA SER A 637 -17.34 -9.57 -5.89
C SER A 637 -17.48 -9.23 -4.40
N LEU A 638 -16.99 -10.08 -3.50
CA LEU A 638 -17.04 -9.83 -2.07
C LEU A 638 -16.00 -8.80 -1.63
N PHE A 639 -14.82 -8.79 -2.26
CA PHE A 639 -13.84 -7.73 -2.05
C PHE A 639 -14.36 -6.39 -2.60
N ALA A 640 -15.02 -6.37 -3.75
CA ALA A 640 -15.68 -5.18 -4.27
C ALA A 640 -16.74 -4.65 -3.28
N LEU A 641 -17.53 -5.54 -2.66
CA LEU A 641 -18.46 -5.17 -1.59
C LEU A 641 -17.74 -4.57 -0.38
N HIS A 642 -16.64 -5.19 0.06
CA HIS A 642 -15.81 -4.68 1.13
C HIS A 642 -15.28 -3.28 0.82
N SER A 643 -14.68 -3.08 -0.36
CA SER A 643 -14.16 -1.78 -0.80
C SER A 643 -15.25 -0.72 -0.84
N ALA A 644 -16.45 -1.05 -1.34
CA ALA A 644 -17.59 -0.15 -1.33
C ALA A 644 -18.05 0.21 0.09
N CYS A 645 -18.08 -0.77 1.00
CA CYS A 645 -18.44 -0.52 2.39
C CYS A 645 -17.44 0.41 3.07
N GLN A 646 -16.15 0.22 2.81
CA GLN A 646 -15.10 1.10 3.32
C GLN A 646 -15.23 2.50 2.71
N ALA A 647 -15.48 2.62 1.41
CA ALA A 647 -15.68 3.90 0.74
C ALA A 647 -16.89 4.68 1.32
N LEU A 648 -18.02 4.00 1.57
CA LEU A 648 -19.20 4.60 2.21
C LEU A 648 -18.90 5.07 3.64
N ARG A 649 -18.24 4.24 4.46
CA ARG A 649 -17.86 4.58 5.85
C ARG A 649 -16.87 5.74 5.90
N ASN A 650 -15.93 5.76 4.97
CA ASN A 650 -14.94 6.84 4.83
C ASN A 650 -15.52 8.10 4.17
N LYS A 651 -16.80 8.07 3.77
CA LYS A 651 -17.50 9.16 3.07
C LYS A 651 -16.82 9.57 1.76
N GLU A 652 -16.21 8.61 1.08
CA GLU A 652 -15.65 8.79 -0.27
C GLU A 652 -16.75 8.77 -1.33
N CYS A 653 -17.86 8.07 -1.06
CA CYS A 653 -19.11 8.13 -1.81
C CYS A 653 -20.31 8.16 -0.87
N ASP A 654 -21.44 8.66 -1.36
CA ASP A 654 -22.71 8.71 -0.62
C ASP A 654 -23.56 7.46 -0.88
N MET A 655 -23.38 6.86 -2.05
CA MET A 655 -24.00 5.61 -2.50
C MET A 655 -22.96 4.80 -3.30
N ALA A 656 -23.17 3.49 -3.40
CA ALA A 656 -22.28 2.65 -4.18
C ALA A 656 -23.05 1.55 -4.91
N PHE A 657 -22.72 1.35 -6.18
CA PHE A 657 -23.02 0.11 -6.89
C PHE A 657 -21.92 -0.89 -6.62
N VAL A 658 -22.32 -2.11 -6.24
CA VAL A 658 -21.43 -3.24 -6.07
C VAL A 658 -21.91 -4.35 -6.99
N GLY A 659 -21.01 -4.88 -7.82
CA GLY A 659 -21.34 -5.92 -8.78
C GLY A 659 -20.27 -7.00 -8.88
N GLY A 660 -20.69 -8.13 -9.43
CA GLY A 660 -19.80 -9.21 -9.88
C GLY A 660 -20.28 -9.70 -11.23
N VAL A 661 -19.36 -9.90 -12.17
CA VAL A 661 -19.65 -10.49 -13.47
C VAL A 661 -18.61 -11.55 -13.80
N ASN A 662 -19.07 -12.67 -14.37
CA ASN A 662 -18.22 -13.77 -14.78
C ASN A 662 -18.87 -14.46 -15.98
N LEU A 663 -18.15 -14.57 -17.09
CA LEU A 663 -18.56 -15.31 -18.28
C LEU A 663 -17.39 -16.11 -18.84
N LEU A 664 -17.61 -17.40 -19.07
CA LEU A 664 -16.62 -18.30 -19.64
C LEU A 664 -16.99 -18.60 -21.10
N LEU A 665 -16.39 -17.85 -22.02
CA LEU A 665 -16.70 -17.87 -23.46
C LEU A 665 -15.62 -18.58 -24.29
N SER A 666 -14.51 -18.99 -23.67
CA SER A 666 -13.37 -19.60 -24.35
C SER A 666 -12.99 -20.95 -23.75
N SER A 667 -12.24 -21.74 -24.53
CA SER A 667 -11.69 -23.02 -24.06
C SER A 667 -10.56 -22.88 -23.04
N MET A 668 -9.94 -21.69 -22.96
CA MET A 668 -8.70 -21.49 -22.20
C MET A 668 -8.89 -21.75 -20.72
N HIS A 669 -9.95 -21.21 -20.11
CA HIS A 669 -10.19 -21.35 -18.67
C HIS A 669 -10.55 -22.78 -18.27
N TYR A 670 -11.36 -23.49 -19.06
CA TYR A 670 -11.66 -24.91 -18.82
C TYR A 670 -10.41 -25.78 -18.89
N ARG A 671 -9.52 -25.53 -19.86
CA ARG A 671 -8.23 -26.22 -20.00
C ARG A 671 -7.29 -25.90 -18.84
N TYR A 672 -7.22 -24.64 -18.44
CA TYR A 672 -6.42 -24.19 -17.30
C TYR A 672 -6.87 -24.87 -16.00
N PHE A 673 -8.17 -24.80 -15.66
CA PHE A 673 -8.68 -25.39 -14.42
C PHE A 673 -8.61 -26.92 -14.41
N CYS A 674 -8.77 -27.58 -15.56
CA CYS A 674 -8.50 -29.01 -15.68
C CYS A 674 -7.03 -29.33 -15.41
N SER A 675 -6.09 -28.52 -15.92
CA SER A 675 -4.64 -28.75 -15.77
C SER A 675 -4.15 -28.68 -14.33
N ILE A 676 -4.83 -27.90 -13.48
CA ILE A 676 -4.54 -27.81 -12.03
C ILE A 676 -5.41 -28.75 -11.18
N GLY A 677 -6.25 -29.57 -11.81
CA GLY A 677 -7.12 -30.54 -11.13
C GLY A 677 -8.27 -29.91 -10.32
N ALA A 678 -8.70 -28.69 -10.66
CA ALA A 678 -9.69 -27.97 -9.88
C ALA A 678 -11.15 -28.32 -10.20
N LEU A 679 -11.43 -28.87 -11.40
CA LEU A 679 -12.78 -29.13 -11.87
C LEU A 679 -13.29 -30.53 -11.51
N SER A 680 -14.57 -30.61 -11.16
CA SER A 680 -15.27 -31.87 -10.93
C SER A 680 -15.42 -32.67 -12.22
N ARG A 681 -15.14 -33.97 -12.16
CA ARG A 681 -15.39 -34.90 -13.28
C ARG A 681 -16.86 -35.27 -13.37
N THR A 682 -17.52 -35.33 -12.22
CA THR A 682 -18.94 -35.66 -12.12
C THR A 682 -19.85 -34.50 -12.51
N GLY A 683 -19.30 -33.30 -12.71
CA GLY A 683 -20.08 -32.14 -13.14
C GLY A 683 -20.93 -31.54 -12.03
N ARG A 684 -20.57 -31.77 -10.76
CA ARG A 684 -21.27 -31.22 -9.60
C ARG A 684 -20.31 -30.73 -8.52
N CYS A 685 -20.68 -29.61 -7.90
CA CYS A 685 -20.05 -29.16 -6.66
C CYS A 685 -20.62 -29.95 -5.49
N HIS A 686 -19.96 -31.03 -5.07
CA HIS A 686 -20.38 -31.83 -3.91
C HIS A 686 -19.96 -31.19 -2.59
N THR A 687 -20.45 -29.98 -2.31
CA THR A 687 -20.11 -29.23 -1.10
C THR A 687 -20.48 -30.02 0.15
N PHE A 688 -19.50 -30.23 1.04
CA PHE A 688 -19.61 -31.01 2.28
C PHE A 688 -19.78 -32.53 2.12
N ASP A 689 -19.70 -33.07 0.90
CA ASP A 689 -19.79 -34.51 0.66
C ASP A 689 -18.40 -35.17 0.65
N GLN A 690 -18.34 -36.46 0.98
CA GLN A 690 -17.11 -37.27 0.89
C GLN A 690 -16.67 -37.48 -0.57
N ALA A 691 -17.59 -37.40 -1.53
CA ALA A 691 -17.36 -37.55 -2.96
C ALA A 691 -16.89 -36.26 -3.65
N ALA A 692 -16.50 -35.22 -2.90
CA ALA A 692 -15.99 -33.97 -3.47
C ALA A 692 -14.74 -34.20 -4.35
N ASP A 693 -14.88 -33.91 -5.65
CA ASP A 693 -13.87 -34.16 -6.68
C ASP A 693 -13.45 -32.89 -7.45
N GLY A 694 -13.91 -31.71 -7.01
CA GLY A 694 -13.64 -30.41 -7.62
C GLY A 694 -14.88 -29.51 -7.64
N TYR A 695 -14.79 -28.35 -8.28
CA TYR A 695 -15.93 -27.46 -8.51
C TYR A 695 -16.36 -27.45 -9.99
N VAL A 696 -17.51 -26.86 -10.28
CA VAL A 696 -18.05 -26.72 -11.64
C VAL A 696 -18.17 -25.22 -11.96
N PRO A 697 -17.67 -24.77 -13.11
CA PRO A 697 -17.66 -23.35 -13.46
C PRO A 697 -19.02 -22.73 -13.79
#